data_AF-A0A916A3Z9-F1
#
_entry.id   AF-A0A916A3Z9-F1
#
_cell.length_a   1.000
_cell.length_b   1.000
_cell.length_c   1.000
_cell.angle_alpha   90.00
_cell.angle_beta   90.00
_cell.angle_gamma   90.00
#
_symmetry.space_group_name_H-M   'P 1'
#
loop_
_entity.id
_entity.type
_entity.pdbx_description
1 polymer ?
#
loop_
_entity_poly.entity_id
_entity_poly.type
_entity_poly.pdbx_seq_one_letter_code
_entity_poly.pdbx_strand_id
1 'polypeptide(L)'
;MRPIMLGWIFNKKNPAEAAAAAPRPAPPPAAAVKAPAPPPVDWKPALEAARGDDQALLALARQKVPLEIKLAAVEALSGEEALKLAEREFRNHDRRVHQLAKQRHLAGVARRDAGDEASRLIEAARALLEAPLIPDNRVVELDRAWRALDAKLLQEGQGETFAALSVQLGEKVKERAEQERSLKRWGGQAVQALDALRTVCNAAAAGVRDRSELAAAMATARGVAAAAPVAGTVVYETLEAAVQLAAQLEERLALLDEVLQSAPPERVRPPKPAAAPVAPPAVDTAAPAPVDGAEAPAEAAPAVAVEASTESAVAAVAADAEGAAVAEQATEVVAAAEAPAPVEAATAADPAPAMAQAAPAEAAEAAIPAEATAAVAPAAAEEAPVAAAPEATAEPAPVASAAEPTFEAAASPAVDAAAAPAPEAAPQDEEAAAAAASAVAEPESAPAAEVAAEAAVEAPSPAPAPEAAAPAEPAPPTPLQRWQQLAPLADAPLAALLNQRVEQWQKARDAARQARKDQQAQQQAQKRSQAGEAQKAVRTIQAEALEPLLAQAEAALATGQLAEIHKHLVALDEQLHHGAPADALRARIDAVQAQYAQLKGWQHWAGGRARDELVQQAEALAAATAGAEGAPAVKLSIKQRGEVIDDMRNRWKELDRLGGATSRALWQRFDAALKIAGEPIAAHLAAQRAAREQNLASRQQLLTALEAVALPTVAPGETSPEWKALAVTLDQFNVEWRKLGPAEHTVPRKAQPALTERLNAALARLDSPLREARRGAQDKRQGLIARARTLAAEAAAGAHGRDVVNRVRELQGEWQQNAKALPLPRGEENALWAEFKGTIDGIFSARDAANSARDAEFKTNAAERAALCERLEGLSLDAPDAELRRTLAEVAQQWQRIGPAPRAEAASLEARIIAADEVVRRHLDGSAQRAWHAGCDALLAKLALCDELERGEGADKPALAERWSALPGGHPPAWEDALRQRAALPGLAARSAAAAVPNTPESLFLQVEAGWGLESPQGYEAARREMKLLAMKQAMEGRHRSKEAPLTTDQAFAALLARKGLDEAQRARLAGVIAALRQRVMG
;
A
#
# COMPACT_ATOMS: atom_id res chain seq x y z
N MET A 1 43.26 40.55 -4.97
CA MET A 1 41.83 40.35 -5.31
C MET A 1 41.31 39.11 -4.59
N ARG A 2 40.01 39.01 -4.30
CA ARG A 2 39.37 37.85 -3.65
C ARG A 2 38.67 36.95 -4.69
N PRO A 3 38.68 35.63 -4.51
CA PRO A 3 37.53 34.77 -4.79
C PRO A 3 36.66 34.60 -3.54
N ILE A 4 35.42 34.11 -3.70
CA ILE A 4 34.38 34.08 -2.65
C ILE A 4 33.78 32.66 -2.56
N MET A 5 33.18 32.33 -1.41
CA MET A 5 32.40 31.12 -1.09
C MET A 5 33.18 29.82 -0.82
N LEU A 6 33.44 29.57 0.48
CA LEU A 6 33.47 28.24 1.10
C LEU A 6 33.18 28.45 2.60
N GLY A 7 31.96 28.15 3.05
CA GLY A 7 31.42 28.74 4.30
C GLY A 7 30.34 27.94 5.02
N TRP A 8 30.50 26.61 5.12
CA TRP A 8 29.63 25.80 6.00
C TRP A 8 30.35 24.55 6.53
N ILE A 9 29.79 23.93 7.58
CA ILE A 9 30.16 22.61 8.17
C ILE A 9 31.48 22.52 9.01
N PHE A 10 32.14 23.63 9.37
CA PHE A 10 33.09 23.61 10.52
C PHE A 10 32.97 24.83 11.41
N ASN A 11 32.33 24.66 12.58
CA ASN A 11 32.25 25.68 13.63
C ASN A 11 32.50 25.02 15.00
N LYS A 12 33.73 25.11 15.49
CA LYS A 12 34.16 24.58 16.79
C LYS A 12 34.93 25.68 17.52
N LYS A 13 34.22 26.47 18.34
CA LYS A 13 34.80 27.61 19.07
C LYS A 13 35.57 27.15 20.31
N ASN A 14 36.85 27.51 20.40
CA ASN A 14 37.52 27.76 21.68
C ASN A 14 37.43 29.28 21.98
N PRO A 15 37.16 29.70 23.22
CA PRO A 15 37.19 31.11 23.61
C PRO A 15 38.53 31.49 24.26
N ALA A 16 39.19 32.52 23.71
CA ALA A 16 40.27 33.24 24.37
C ALA A 16 40.30 34.70 23.88
N GLU A 17 40.57 35.62 24.81
CA GLU A 17 41.06 37.00 24.63
C GLU A 17 40.41 37.93 23.57
N ALA A 18 39.54 38.81 24.06
CA ALA A 18 39.71 40.27 23.91
C ALA A 18 38.82 41.00 24.93
N ALA A 19 39.26 42.12 25.50
CA ALA A 19 38.51 42.88 26.51
C ALA A 19 38.58 44.39 26.24
N ALA A 20 37.48 45.12 26.47
CA ALA A 20 37.45 46.51 26.96
C ALA A 20 36.00 47.04 27.12
N ALA A 21 35.85 48.03 28.01
CA ALA A 21 34.68 48.88 28.32
C ALA A 21 33.67 48.34 29.35
N ALA A 22 33.52 49.11 30.44
CA ALA A 22 32.64 48.86 31.59
C ALA A 22 31.72 50.08 31.83
N PRO A 23 30.64 49.93 32.62
CA PRO A 23 30.54 50.72 33.86
C PRO A 23 30.67 49.89 35.15
N ARG A 24 30.66 50.57 36.31
CA ARG A 24 31.03 50.03 37.64
C ARG A 24 29.84 49.48 38.47
N PRO A 25 30.09 48.73 39.57
CA PRO A 25 29.16 47.72 40.09
C PRO A 25 28.42 48.08 41.40
N ALA A 26 27.53 47.17 41.83
CA ALA A 26 26.95 47.05 43.16
C ALA A 26 27.72 45.99 44.04
N PRO A 27 27.59 46.00 45.38
CA PRO A 27 28.45 45.22 46.28
C PRO A 27 28.08 43.72 46.40
N PRO A 28 29.01 42.85 46.86
CA PRO A 28 28.84 41.39 46.88
C PRO A 28 28.24 40.83 48.19
N PRO A 29 27.46 39.75 48.13
CA PRO A 29 27.21 38.86 49.27
C PRO A 29 28.39 37.89 49.50
N ALA A 30 28.44 37.29 50.70
CA ALA A 30 29.60 36.57 51.23
C ALA A 30 30.03 35.31 50.44
N ALA A 31 31.31 34.95 50.59
CA ALA A 31 31.88 33.73 50.03
C ALA A 31 31.31 32.46 50.72
N ALA A 32 30.64 31.61 49.94
CA ALA A 32 30.22 30.29 50.37
C ALA A 32 31.36 29.27 50.23
N VAL A 33 31.64 28.50 51.29
CA VAL A 33 32.70 27.48 51.30
C VAL A 33 32.35 26.35 50.33
N LYS A 34 33.35 25.91 49.55
CA LYS A 34 33.22 24.79 48.62
C LYS A 34 33.10 23.46 49.39
N ALA A 35 31.87 22.98 49.54
CA ALA A 35 31.57 21.70 50.18
C ALA A 35 32.30 20.52 49.48
N PRO A 36 32.65 19.45 50.21
CA PRO A 36 33.29 18.27 49.61
C PRO A 36 32.35 17.56 48.64
N ALA A 37 32.93 16.82 47.68
CA ALA A 37 32.14 16.00 46.76
C ALA A 37 31.45 14.86 47.52
N PRO A 38 30.18 14.52 47.21
CA PRO A 38 29.51 13.38 47.81
C PRO A 38 30.18 12.06 47.39
N PRO A 39 30.09 11.01 48.22
CA PRO A 39 30.58 9.68 47.86
C PRO A 39 29.81 9.11 46.65
N PRO A 40 30.38 8.13 45.93
CA PRO A 40 29.66 7.45 44.85
C PRO A 40 28.46 6.70 45.41
N VAL A 41 27.26 7.20 45.12
CA VAL A 41 25.99 6.56 45.47
C VAL A 41 25.85 5.26 44.67
N ASP A 42 25.63 4.13 45.34
CA ASP A 42 25.24 2.90 44.65
C ASP A 42 23.81 3.06 44.14
N TRP A 43 23.70 3.10 42.82
CA TRP A 43 22.48 3.42 42.06
C TRP A 43 21.68 2.18 41.67
N LYS A 44 22.23 0.96 41.84
CA LYS A 44 21.50 -0.27 41.53
C LYS A 44 20.25 -0.46 42.40
N PRO A 45 20.30 -0.25 43.73
CA PRO A 45 19.10 -0.30 44.57
C PRO A 45 18.05 0.75 44.18
N ALA A 46 18.49 1.94 43.73
CA ALA A 46 17.59 3.01 43.31
C ALA A 46 16.88 2.71 41.98
N LEU A 47 17.56 2.03 41.03
CA LEU A 47 16.95 1.59 39.78
C LEU A 47 15.89 0.50 40.01
N GLU A 48 16.19 -0.49 40.86
CA GLU A 48 15.23 -1.55 41.21
C GLU A 48 14.06 -1.01 42.05
N ALA A 49 14.30 -0.08 42.98
CA ALA A 49 13.24 0.57 43.77
C ALA A 49 12.34 1.51 42.95
N ALA A 50 12.84 2.06 41.84
CA ALA A 50 12.06 2.89 40.90
C ALA A 50 11.30 2.04 39.85
N ARG A 51 11.51 0.73 39.79
CA ARG A 51 11.03 -0.13 38.71
C ARG A 51 9.49 -0.26 38.76
N GLY A 52 8.81 0.34 37.79
CA GLY A 52 7.34 0.46 37.76
C GLY A 52 6.80 1.84 38.19
N ASP A 53 7.66 2.75 38.64
CA ASP A 53 7.34 4.18 38.81
C ASP A 53 8.08 5.01 37.76
N ASP A 54 7.36 5.41 36.70
CA ASP A 54 7.90 6.21 35.62
C ASP A 54 8.41 7.61 36.07
N GLN A 55 7.85 8.19 37.14
CA GLN A 55 8.33 9.46 37.69
C GLN A 55 9.66 9.26 38.41
N ALA A 56 9.81 8.19 39.19
CA ALA A 56 11.06 7.83 39.83
C ALA A 56 12.15 7.50 38.80
N LEU A 57 11.82 6.78 37.72
CA LEU A 57 12.74 6.45 36.63
C LEU A 57 13.18 7.69 35.84
N LEU A 58 12.26 8.61 35.52
CA LEU A 58 12.60 9.92 34.94
C LEU A 58 13.49 10.75 35.89
N ALA A 59 13.18 10.77 37.18
CA ALA A 59 13.98 11.46 38.20
C ALA A 59 15.38 10.87 38.34
N LEU A 60 15.55 9.55 38.19
CA LEU A 60 16.85 8.88 38.17
C LEU A 60 17.63 9.22 36.89
N ALA A 61 17.00 9.16 35.71
CA ALA A 61 17.64 9.47 34.43
C ALA A 61 18.11 10.94 34.31
N ARG A 62 17.45 11.87 35.01
CA ARG A 62 17.81 13.30 35.10
C ARG A 62 19.06 13.58 35.94
N GLN A 63 19.48 12.66 36.82
CA GLN A 63 20.64 12.87 37.69
C GLN A 63 21.97 12.80 36.92
N LYS A 64 23.07 13.25 37.54
CA LYS A 64 24.44 13.09 37.00
C LYS A 64 24.97 11.66 37.18
N VAL A 65 24.19 10.68 36.75
CA VAL A 65 24.57 9.27 36.70
C VAL A 65 25.23 8.90 35.37
N PRO A 66 26.13 7.89 35.35
CA PRO A 66 26.64 7.25 34.14
C PRO A 66 25.56 6.90 33.09
N LEU A 67 25.96 6.94 31.82
CA LEU A 67 25.07 6.79 30.66
C LEU A 67 24.24 5.50 30.69
N GLU A 68 24.86 4.37 31.07
CA GLU A 68 24.20 3.06 31.13
C GLU A 68 22.97 3.05 32.05
N ILE A 69 23.00 3.86 33.12
CA ILE A 69 21.93 3.97 34.11
C ILE A 69 20.77 4.79 33.54
N LYS A 70 21.06 5.85 32.78
CA LYS A 70 20.03 6.62 32.07
C LYS A 70 19.36 5.77 31.00
N LEU A 71 20.13 4.94 30.30
CA LEU A 71 19.60 3.98 29.32
C LEU A 71 18.71 2.96 30.02
N ALA A 72 19.18 2.30 31.08
CA ALA A 72 18.40 1.33 31.85
C ALA A 72 17.13 1.93 32.49
N ALA A 73 17.19 3.17 32.98
CA ALA A 73 16.03 3.87 33.52
C ALA A 73 14.99 4.20 32.43
N VAL A 74 15.43 4.66 31.26
CA VAL A 74 14.54 4.92 30.10
C VAL A 74 14.05 3.61 29.44
N GLU A 75 14.78 2.52 29.59
CA GLU A 75 14.37 1.18 29.17
C GLU A 75 13.36 0.54 30.14
N ALA A 76 13.39 0.93 31.42
CA ALA A 76 12.39 0.54 32.40
C ALA A 76 11.09 1.36 32.32
N LEU A 77 11.08 2.51 31.62
CA LEU A 77 9.87 3.33 31.44
C LEU A 77 8.77 2.58 30.68
N SER A 78 7.56 2.69 31.20
CA SER A 78 6.38 1.93 30.78
C SER A 78 5.31 2.80 30.10
N GLY A 79 5.03 3.98 30.64
CA GLY A 79 4.02 4.92 30.15
C GLY A 79 4.45 5.75 28.94
N GLU A 80 3.54 5.90 27.98
CA GLU A 80 3.74 6.67 26.74
C GLU A 80 4.15 8.12 27.00
N GLU A 81 3.44 8.83 27.90
CA GLU A 81 3.77 10.21 28.28
C GLU A 81 5.14 10.34 28.95
N ALA A 82 5.58 9.35 29.73
CA ALA A 82 6.90 9.36 30.35
C ALA A 82 8.03 9.18 29.32
N LEU A 83 7.83 8.28 28.35
CA LEU A 83 8.74 8.06 27.22
C LEU A 83 8.81 9.28 26.29
N LYS A 84 7.67 9.93 26.01
CA LYS A 84 7.52 11.18 25.25
C LYS A 84 8.21 12.35 25.94
N LEU A 85 8.11 12.43 27.27
CA LEU A 85 8.78 13.45 28.08
C LEU A 85 10.30 13.21 28.14
N ALA A 86 10.74 11.95 28.24
CA ALA A 86 12.15 11.57 28.08
C ALA A 86 12.70 11.90 26.68
N GLU A 87 11.95 11.62 25.60
CA GLU A 87 12.36 12.00 24.22
C GLU A 87 12.62 13.51 24.15
N ARG A 88 11.72 14.32 24.71
CA ARG A 88 11.81 15.78 24.70
C ARG A 88 12.99 16.30 25.53
N GLU A 89 13.20 15.77 26.74
CA GLU A 89 14.27 16.24 27.65
C GLU A 89 15.66 15.82 27.17
N PHE A 90 15.88 14.56 26.77
CA PHE A 90 17.23 14.11 26.40
C PHE A 90 17.68 14.54 25.00
N ARG A 91 16.78 15.08 24.16
CA ARG A 91 17.05 15.50 22.76
C ARG A 91 18.33 16.33 22.57
N ASN A 92 18.60 17.26 23.49
CA ASN A 92 19.76 18.15 23.44
C ASN A 92 20.87 17.78 24.45
N HIS A 93 20.63 16.78 25.32
CA HIS A 93 21.52 16.43 26.42
C HIS A 93 22.29 15.14 26.18
N ASP A 94 21.64 14.09 25.65
CA ASP A 94 22.23 12.75 25.60
C ASP A 94 21.64 11.93 24.45
N ARG A 95 22.36 11.92 23.31
CA ARG A 95 21.83 11.44 22.02
C ARG A 95 21.37 9.98 22.05
N ARG A 96 22.09 9.10 22.76
CA ARG A 96 21.72 7.67 22.87
C ARG A 96 20.44 7.49 23.69
N VAL A 97 20.30 8.23 24.80
CA VAL A 97 19.10 8.19 25.66
C VAL A 97 17.89 8.74 24.90
N HIS A 98 18.05 9.83 24.15
CA HIS A 98 17.01 10.35 23.26
C HIS A 98 16.59 9.33 22.18
N GLN A 99 17.55 8.65 21.53
CA GLN A 99 17.23 7.64 20.52
C GLN A 99 16.47 6.45 21.11
N LEU A 100 16.85 5.97 22.30
CA LEU A 100 16.14 4.90 23.01
C LEU A 100 14.73 5.34 23.46
N ALA A 101 14.60 6.52 24.07
CA ALA A 101 13.32 7.08 24.48
C ALA A 101 12.38 7.22 23.28
N LYS A 102 12.87 7.77 22.16
CA LYS A 102 12.13 7.89 20.91
C LYS A 102 11.70 6.54 20.34
N GLN A 103 12.60 5.55 20.32
CA GLN A 103 12.30 4.21 19.81
C GLN A 103 11.18 3.54 20.63
N ARG A 104 11.25 3.62 21.97
CA ARG A 104 10.22 3.09 22.86
C ARG A 104 8.90 3.88 22.80
N HIS A 105 8.95 5.21 22.72
CA HIS A 105 7.79 6.08 22.52
C HIS A 105 7.03 5.72 21.23
N LEU A 106 7.72 5.65 20.09
CA LEU A 106 7.12 5.27 18.82
C LEU A 106 6.59 3.83 18.82
N ALA A 107 7.27 2.89 19.49
CA ALA A 107 6.77 1.52 19.65
C ALA A 107 5.54 1.43 20.56
N GLY A 108 5.40 2.32 21.55
CA GLY A 108 4.20 2.45 22.38
C GLY A 108 3.02 3.00 21.57
N VAL A 109 3.23 4.13 20.88
CA VAL A 109 2.24 4.75 19.98
C VAL A 109 1.74 3.75 18.94
N ALA A 110 2.64 3.00 18.29
CA ALA A 110 2.26 1.99 17.29
C ALA A 110 1.39 0.84 17.85
N ARG A 111 1.57 0.45 19.12
CA ARG A 111 0.67 -0.52 19.79
C ARG A 111 -0.68 0.09 20.13
N ARG A 112 -0.71 1.36 20.57
CA ARG A 112 -1.96 2.07 20.85
C ARG A 112 -2.77 2.20 19.56
N ASP A 113 -2.18 2.74 18.48
CA ASP A 113 -2.86 2.92 17.20
C ASP A 113 -3.32 1.58 16.58
N ALA A 114 -2.51 0.52 16.66
CA ALA A 114 -2.92 -0.81 16.21
C ALA A 114 -4.08 -1.40 17.05
N GLY A 115 -4.04 -1.22 18.37
CA GLY A 115 -5.11 -1.67 19.27
C GLY A 115 -6.41 -0.87 19.15
N ASP A 116 -6.31 0.44 18.90
CA ASP A 116 -7.45 1.33 18.65
C ASP A 116 -8.13 0.96 17.31
N GLU A 117 -7.36 0.74 16.24
CA GLU A 117 -7.89 0.34 14.93
C GLU A 117 -8.45 -1.09 14.95
N ALA A 118 -7.79 -2.03 15.63
CA ALA A 118 -8.34 -3.37 15.88
C ALA A 118 -9.69 -3.31 16.60
N SER A 119 -9.84 -2.42 17.58
CA SER A 119 -11.12 -2.23 18.29
C SER A 119 -12.22 -1.73 17.35
N ARG A 120 -11.91 -0.76 16.47
CA ARG A 120 -12.85 -0.28 15.43
C ARG A 120 -13.26 -1.38 14.46
N LEU A 121 -12.33 -2.25 14.03
CA LEU A 121 -12.64 -3.38 13.15
C LEU A 121 -13.50 -4.44 13.86
N ILE A 122 -13.30 -4.68 15.15
CA ILE A 122 -14.17 -5.55 15.97
C ILE A 122 -15.59 -4.95 16.09
N GLU A 123 -15.72 -3.64 16.28
CA GLU A 123 -17.02 -2.97 16.29
C GLU A 123 -17.71 -2.98 14.91
N ALA A 124 -16.95 -2.77 13.83
CA ALA A 124 -17.46 -2.86 12.46
C ALA A 124 -17.94 -4.29 12.11
N ALA A 125 -17.24 -5.33 12.57
CA ALA A 125 -17.67 -6.72 12.42
C ALA A 125 -18.99 -7.01 13.15
N ARG A 126 -19.15 -6.51 14.39
CA ARG A 126 -20.40 -6.58 15.15
C ARG A 126 -21.54 -5.83 14.46
N ALA A 127 -21.29 -4.61 13.97
CA ALA A 127 -22.27 -3.82 13.25
C ALA A 127 -22.74 -4.48 11.93
N LEU A 128 -21.87 -5.23 11.26
CA LEU A 128 -22.26 -6.03 10.09
C LEU A 128 -23.09 -7.26 10.44
N LEU A 129 -22.87 -7.92 11.59
CA LEU A 129 -23.69 -9.08 12.01
C LEU A 129 -25.16 -8.71 12.29
N GLU A 130 -25.39 -7.51 12.83
CA GLU A 130 -26.72 -6.93 13.09
C GLU A 130 -27.34 -6.26 11.84
N ALA A 131 -26.60 -6.13 10.74
CA ALA A 131 -27.08 -5.40 9.56
C ALA A 131 -28.20 -6.16 8.82
N PRO A 132 -29.28 -5.48 8.36
CA PRO A 132 -30.35 -6.12 7.61
C PRO A 132 -29.89 -6.62 6.23
N LEU A 133 -28.75 -6.12 5.73
CA LEU A 133 -28.06 -6.59 4.53
C LEU A 133 -26.54 -6.52 4.77
N ILE A 134 -25.83 -7.62 4.47
CA ILE A 134 -24.36 -7.70 4.52
C ILE A 134 -23.85 -7.75 3.07
N PRO A 135 -23.20 -6.70 2.54
CA PRO A 135 -22.59 -6.76 1.21
C PRO A 135 -21.24 -7.48 1.27
N ASP A 136 -21.00 -8.45 0.39
CA ASP A 136 -19.76 -9.26 0.35
C ASP A 136 -18.48 -8.39 0.37
N ASN A 137 -18.49 -7.29 -0.40
CA ASN A 137 -17.39 -6.33 -0.44
C ASN A 137 -17.01 -5.79 0.95
N ARG A 138 -17.97 -5.58 1.85
CA ARG A 138 -17.70 -5.09 3.22
C ARG A 138 -17.01 -6.13 4.09
N VAL A 139 -17.30 -7.42 3.87
CA VAL A 139 -16.64 -8.53 4.58
C VAL A 139 -15.20 -8.67 4.09
N VAL A 140 -14.97 -8.54 2.78
CA VAL A 140 -13.64 -8.56 2.17
C VAL A 140 -12.81 -7.32 2.56
N GLU A 141 -13.42 -6.13 2.63
CA GLU A 141 -12.79 -4.91 3.15
C GLU A 141 -12.33 -5.08 4.60
N LEU A 142 -13.20 -5.64 5.46
CA LEU A 142 -12.94 -5.88 6.89
C LEU A 142 -11.82 -6.91 7.12
N ASP A 143 -11.87 -8.05 6.44
CA ASP A 143 -10.84 -9.09 6.49
C ASP A 143 -9.49 -8.59 5.94
N ARG A 144 -9.51 -7.78 4.88
CA ARG A 144 -8.30 -7.12 4.35
C ARG A 144 -7.73 -6.08 5.30
N ALA A 145 -8.57 -5.26 5.93
CA ALA A 145 -8.13 -4.26 6.90
C ALA A 145 -7.51 -4.91 8.14
N TRP A 146 -8.10 -6.02 8.63
CA TRP A 146 -7.53 -6.78 9.74
C TRP A 146 -6.16 -7.38 9.40
N ARG A 147 -5.99 -7.95 8.21
CA ARG A 147 -4.68 -8.47 7.74
C ARG A 147 -3.60 -7.40 7.53
N ALA A 148 -3.95 -6.12 7.54
CA ALA A 148 -2.99 -5.02 7.45
C ALA A 148 -2.38 -4.62 8.82
N LEU A 149 -2.89 -5.14 9.94
CA LEU A 149 -2.37 -4.89 11.28
C LEU A 149 -1.24 -5.87 11.63
N ASP A 150 -0.14 -5.39 12.24
CA ASP A 150 0.88 -6.28 12.79
C ASP A 150 0.34 -6.98 14.03
N ALA A 151 0.16 -8.30 13.94
CA ALA A 151 -0.32 -9.16 15.01
C ALA A 151 0.54 -9.09 16.30
N LYS A 152 1.79 -8.62 16.23
CA LYS A 152 2.68 -8.40 17.40
C LYS A 152 2.39 -7.11 18.17
N LEU A 153 1.56 -6.22 17.62
CA LEU A 153 1.19 -4.94 18.22
C LEU A 153 -0.25 -4.91 18.77
N LEU A 154 -1.05 -5.94 18.47
CA LEU A 154 -2.40 -6.13 18.99
C LEU A 154 -2.42 -6.33 20.52
N GLN A 155 -3.54 -5.97 21.14
CA GLN A 155 -3.77 -6.21 22.56
C GLN A 155 -4.29 -7.64 22.79
N GLU A 156 -4.06 -8.16 24.00
CA GLU A 156 -4.41 -9.53 24.40
C GLU A 156 -5.93 -9.77 24.23
N GLY A 157 -6.31 -10.90 23.61
CA GLY A 157 -7.71 -11.26 23.31
C GLY A 157 -8.36 -10.59 22.09
N GLN A 158 -7.77 -9.54 21.49
CA GLN A 158 -8.34 -8.89 20.29
C GLN A 158 -8.39 -9.84 19.08
N GLY A 159 -7.33 -10.62 18.86
CA GLY A 159 -7.26 -11.60 17.75
C GLY A 159 -8.33 -12.69 17.84
N GLU A 160 -8.56 -13.24 19.03
CA GLU A 160 -9.58 -14.26 19.27
C GLU A 160 -10.98 -13.70 19.06
N THR A 161 -11.22 -12.47 19.54
CA THR A 161 -12.50 -11.76 19.37
C THR A 161 -12.84 -11.54 17.89
N PHE A 162 -11.90 -11.06 17.09
CA PHE A 162 -12.13 -10.85 15.65
C PHE A 162 -12.28 -12.16 14.87
N ALA A 163 -11.52 -13.20 15.23
CA ALA A 163 -11.64 -14.52 14.61
C ALA A 163 -13.03 -15.13 14.84
N ALA A 164 -13.55 -15.06 16.06
CA ALA A 164 -14.89 -15.55 16.39
C ALA A 164 -16.00 -14.80 15.62
N LEU A 165 -15.91 -13.47 15.55
CA LEU A 165 -16.86 -12.64 14.78
C LEU A 165 -16.78 -12.95 13.27
N SER A 166 -15.59 -13.18 12.73
CA SER A 166 -15.37 -13.48 11.31
C SER A 166 -15.99 -14.82 10.89
N VAL A 167 -15.97 -15.83 11.77
CA VAL A 167 -16.66 -17.12 11.54
C VAL A 167 -18.18 -16.90 11.45
N GLN A 168 -18.77 -16.21 12.43
CA GLN A 168 -20.20 -15.90 12.46
C GLN A 168 -20.65 -15.10 11.22
N LEU A 169 -19.82 -14.17 10.75
CA LEU A 169 -20.06 -13.37 9.55
C LEU A 169 -20.04 -14.24 8.28
N GLY A 170 -19.05 -15.14 8.18
CA GLY A 170 -18.96 -16.11 7.09
C GLY A 170 -20.11 -17.11 7.06
N GLU A 171 -20.65 -17.49 8.21
CA GLU A 171 -21.85 -18.34 8.32
C GLU A 171 -23.12 -17.59 7.89
N LYS A 172 -23.35 -16.38 8.42
CA LYS A 172 -24.47 -15.49 8.03
C LYS A 172 -24.52 -15.21 6.53
N VAL A 173 -23.37 -14.98 5.89
CA VAL A 173 -23.28 -14.73 4.44
C VAL A 173 -23.60 -16.00 3.64
N LYS A 174 -23.08 -17.18 4.04
CA LYS A 174 -23.42 -18.46 3.40
C LYS A 174 -24.91 -18.76 3.51
N GLU A 175 -25.47 -18.67 4.72
CA GLU A 175 -26.89 -18.92 5.00
C GLU A 175 -27.78 -18.07 4.09
N ARG A 176 -27.54 -16.76 4.00
CA ARG A 176 -28.29 -15.85 3.11
C ARG A 176 -28.07 -16.14 1.62
N ALA A 177 -26.84 -16.45 1.20
CA ALA A 177 -26.57 -16.83 -0.17
C ALA A 177 -27.27 -18.15 -0.55
N GLU A 178 -27.48 -19.07 0.39
CA GLU A 178 -28.24 -20.31 0.19
C GLU A 178 -29.75 -20.06 0.20
N GLN A 179 -30.27 -19.21 1.09
CA GLN A 179 -31.65 -18.73 1.06
C GLN A 179 -32.00 -18.06 -0.27
N GLU A 180 -31.13 -17.16 -0.78
CA GLU A 180 -31.38 -16.46 -2.05
C GLU A 180 -31.30 -17.43 -3.25
N ARG A 181 -30.35 -18.37 -3.26
CA ARG A 181 -30.28 -19.44 -4.28
C ARG A 181 -31.49 -20.37 -4.23
N SER A 182 -31.98 -20.71 -3.04
CA SER A 182 -33.21 -21.49 -2.83
C SER A 182 -34.42 -20.74 -3.39
N LEU A 183 -34.60 -19.47 -3.03
CA LEU A 183 -35.73 -18.65 -3.48
C LEU A 183 -35.71 -18.41 -5.00
N LYS A 184 -34.54 -18.18 -5.61
CA LYS A 184 -34.38 -18.09 -7.08
C LYS A 184 -34.72 -19.42 -7.77
N ARG A 185 -34.25 -20.55 -7.24
CA ARG A 185 -34.55 -21.89 -7.77
C ARG A 185 -36.05 -22.19 -7.70
N TRP A 186 -36.67 -21.96 -6.53
CA TRP A 186 -38.09 -22.16 -6.32
C TRP A 186 -38.93 -21.24 -7.22
N GLY A 187 -38.57 -19.95 -7.34
CA GLY A 187 -39.26 -19.00 -8.21
C GLY A 187 -39.25 -19.42 -9.68
N GLY A 188 -38.13 -19.97 -10.17
CA GLY A 188 -38.05 -20.57 -11.50
C GLY A 188 -38.98 -21.78 -11.69
N GLN A 189 -39.08 -22.65 -10.69
CA GLN A 189 -40.00 -23.79 -10.70
C GLN A 189 -41.47 -23.35 -10.63
N ALA A 190 -41.78 -22.31 -9.86
CA ALA A 190 -43.13 -21.75 -9.75
C ALA A 190 -43.61 -21.11 -11.07
N VAL A 191 -42.75 -20.37 -11.77
CA VAL A 191 -43.05 -19.81 -13.11
C VAL A 191 -43.27 -20.92 -14.14
N GLN A 192 -42.46 -21.99 -14.12
CA GLN A 192 -42.65 -23.15 -15.00
C GLN A 192 -43.96 -23.89 -14.72
N ALA A 193 -44.32 -24.06 -13.43
CA ALA A 193 -45.58 -24.68 -13.03
C ALA A 193 -46.80 -23.84 -13.43
N LEU A 194 -46.71 -22.50 -13.29
CA LEU A 194 -47.75 -21.55 -13.72
C LEU A 194 -48.05 -21.65 -15.22
N ASP A 195 -47.02 -21.62 -16.08
CA ASP A 195 -47.18 -21.63 -17.53
C ASP A 195 -47.70 -22.99 -18.05
N ALA A 196 -47.19 -24.08 -17.49
CA ALA A 196 -47.69 -25.43 -17.77
C ALA A 196 -49.17 -25.57 -17.36
N LEU A 197 -49.54 -25.12 -16.15
CA LEU A 197 -50.92 -25.19 -15.66
C LEU A 197 -51.86 -24.35 -16.54
N ARG A 198 -51.47 -23.12 -16.89
CA ARG A 198 -52.24 -22.24 -17.79
C ARG A 198 -52.45 -22.85 -19.17
N THR A 199 -51.41 -23.47 -19.73
CA THR A 199 -51.48 -24.16 -21.03
C THR A 199 -52.47 -25.32 -21.00
N VAL A 200 -52.43 -26.16 -19.97
CA VAL A 200 -53.35 -27.29 -19.81
C VAL A 200 -54.79 -26.82 -19.52
N CYS A 201 -54.99 -25.77 -18.74
CA CYS A 201 -56.33 -25.20 -18.49
C CYS A 201 -57.03 -24.76 -19.79
N ASN A 202 -56.33 -24.02 -20.65
CA ASN A 202 -56.87 -23.57 -21.94
C ASN A 202 -57.23 -24.75 -22.85
N ALA A 203 -56.34 -25.74 -22.96
CA ALA A 203 -56.57 -26.92 -23.79
C ALA A 203 -57.72 -27.80 -23.27
N ALA A 204 -57.86 -27.96 -21.95
CA ALA A 204 -58.94 -28.73 -21.34
C ALA A 204 -60.31 -28.05 -21.50
N ALA A 205 -60.39 -26.72 -21.30
CA ALA A 205 -61.62 -25.96 -21.55
C ALA A 205 -62.08 -26.06 -23.01
N ALA A 206 -61.15 -25.92 -23.97
CA ALA A 206 -61.40 -26.09 -25.39
C ALA A 206 -61.78 -27.54 -25.78
N GLY A 207 -61.50 -28.54 -24.93
CA GLY A 207 -61.77 -29.96 -25.22
C GLY A 207 -60.70 -30.65 -26.07
N VAL A 208 -59.46 -30.14 -26.05
CA VAL A 208 -58.30 -30.64 -26.81
C VAL A 208 -57.43 -31.60 -25.99
N ARG A 209 -57.56 -31.60 -24.65
CA ARG A 209 -56.85 -32.48 -23.71
C ARG A 209 -57.80 -33.03 -22.64
N ASP A 210 -57.50 -34.22 -22.14
CA ASP A 210 -58.30 -34.90 -21.13
C ASP A 210 -58.12 -34.32 -19.71
N ARG A 211 -59.16 -34.47 -18.88
CA ARG A 211 -59.21 -34.00 -17.50
C ARG A 211 -58.11 -34.58 -16.60
N SER A 212 -57.60 -35.77 -16.92
CA SER A 212 -56.46 -36.41 -16.24
C SER A 212 -55.17 -35.59 -16.32
N GLU A 213 -54.92 -34.90 -17.43
CA GLU A 213 -53.74 -34.04 -17.58
C GLU A 213 -53.86 -32.76 -16.74
N LEU A 214 -55.08 -32.21 -16.62
CA LEU A 214 -55.36 -31.05 -15.76
C LEU A 214 -55.11 -31.39 -14.28
N ALA A 215 -55.60 -32.54 -13.82
CA ALA A 215 -55.34 -33.02 -12.46
C ALA A 215 -53.83 -33.23 -12.18
N ALA A 216 -53.08 -33.76 -13.14
CA ALA A 216 -51.63 -33.94 -13.03
C ALA A 216 -50.86 -32.60 -12.98
N ALA A 217 -51.25 -31.62 -13.81
CA ALA A 217 -50.69 -30.28 -13.77
C ALA A 217 -50.99 -29.58 -12.43
N MET A 218 -52.23 -29.69 -11.93
CA MET A 218 -52.63 -29.16 -10.63
C MET A 218 -51.87 -29.79 -9.46
N ALA A 219 -51.66 -31.11 -9.48
CA ALA A 219 -50.87 -31.80 -8.45
C ALA A 219 -49.40 -31.33 -8.46
N THR A 220 -48.83 -31.13 -9.65
CA THR A 220 -47.46 -30.60 -9.81
C THR A 220 -47.35 -29.17 -9.25
N ALA A 221 -48.28 -28.28 -9.61
CA ALA A 221 -48.31 -26.90 -9.12
C ALA A 221 -48.51 -26.82 -7.60
N ARG A 222 -49.38 -27.67 -7.01
CA ARG A 222 -49.53 -27.82 -5.54
C ARG A 222 -48.23 -28.28 -4.88
N GLY A 223 -47.51 -29.22 -5.48
CA GLY A 223 -46.21 -29.68 -4.99
C GLY A 223 -45.16 -28.56 -4.96
N VAL A 224 -45.12 -27.70 -5.99
CA VAL A 224 -44.22 -26.53 -6.02
C VAL A 224 -44.66 -25.48 -4.99
N ALA A 225 -45.96 -25.21 -4.82
CA ALA A 225 -46.45 -24.30 -3.79
C ALA A 225 -46.09 -24.77 -2.36
N ALA A 226 -46.25 -26.07 -2.08
CA ALA A 226 -45.90 -26.67 -0.80
C ALA A 226 -44.38 -26.65 -0.50
N ALA A 227 -43.53 -26.52 -1.52
CA ALA A 227 -42.08 -26.42 -1.41
C ALA A 227 -41.56 -24.96 -1.28
N ALA A 228 -42.44 -23.97 -1.07
CA ALA A 228 -42.05 -22.57 -0.99
C ALA A 228 -41.20 -22.26 0.26
N PRO A 229 -40.01 -21.63 0.11
CA PRO A 229 -39.17 -21.28 1.25
C PRO A 229 -39.70 -20.08 2.06
N VAL A 230 -40.57 -19.26 1.47
CA VAL A 230 -41.24 -18.12 2.10
C VAL A 230 -42.66 -17.99 1.50
N ALA A 231 -43.69 -18.04 2.35
CA ALA A 231 -45.09 -17.80 1.97
C ALA A 231 -45.37 -16.29 1.84
N GLY A 232 -46.41 -15.91 1.09
CA GLY A 232 -46.77 -14.50 0.89
C GLY A 232 -45.81 -13.73 -0.03
N THR A 233 -45.19 -14.42 -0.99
CA THR A 233 -44.55 -13.76 -2.14
C THR A 233 -45.54 -13.67 -3.30
N VAL A 234 -45.45 -12.63 -4.14
CA VAL A 234 -46.37 -12.47 -5.29
C VAL A 234 -46.37 -13.69 -6.23
N VAL A 235 -45.23 -14.39 -6.35
CA VAL A 235 -45.10 -15.63 -7.14
C VAL A 235 -45.79 -16.83 -6.46
N TYR A 236 -45.85 -16.85 -5.12
CA TYR A 236 -46.61 -17.85 -4.35
C TYR A 236 -48.11 -17.63 -4.50
N GLU A 237 -48.56 -16.39 -4.29
CA GLU A 237 -49.98 -16.00 -4.33
C GLU A 237 -50.57 -16.21 -5.73
N THR A 238 -49.81 -15.90 -6.79
CA THR A 238 -50.25 -16.15 -8.18
C THR A 238 -50.28 -17.65 -8.53
N LEU A 239 -49.33 -18.45 -8.05
CA LEU A 239 -49.34 -19.91 -8.22
C LEU A 239 -50.52 -20.56 -7.47
N GLU A 240 -50.82 -20.09 -6.26
CA GLU A 240 -51.97 -20.58 -5.49
C GLU A 240 -53.30 -20.21 -6.15
N ALA A 241 -53.48 -18.96 -6.57
CA ALA A 241 -54.68 -18.52 -7.29
C ALA A 241 -54.91 -19.31 -8.59
N ALA A 242 -53.83 -19.60 -9.34
CA ALA A 242 -53.92 -20.43 -10.55
C ALA A 242 -54.33 -21.89 -10.23
N VAL A 243 -53.83 -22.46 -9.13
CA VAL A 243 -54.23 -23.79 -8.64
C VAL A 243 -55.70 -23.83 -8.20
N GLN A 244 -56.20 -22.78 -7.54
CA GLN A 244 -57.59 -22.67 -7.15
C GLN A 244 -58.51 -22.56 -8.38
N LEU A 245 -58.12 -21.75 -9.38
CA LEU A 245 -58.85 -21.58 -10.63
C LEU A 245 -58.90 -22.88 -11.46
N ALA A 246 -57.78 -23.60 -11.54
CA ALA A 246 -57.71 -24.89 -12.23
C ALA A 246 -58.62 -25.96 -11.57
N ALA A 247 -58.77 -25.94 -10.23
CA ALA A 247 -59.68 -26.84 -9.53
C ALA A 247 -61.16 -26.54 -9.85
N GLN A 248 -61.55 -25.27 -9.92
CA GLN A 248 -62.89 -24.86 -10.35
C GLN A 248 -63.16 -25.26 -11.81
N LEU A 249 -62.14 -25.23 -12.68
CA LEU A 249 -62.23 -25.72 -14.05
C LEU A 249 -62.41 -27.25 -14.11
N GLU A 250 -61.72 -28.03 -13.27
CA GLU A 250 -61.86 -29.50 -13.22
C GLU A 250 -63.29 -29.93 -12.81
N GLU A 251 -63.85 -29.31 -11.76
CA GLU A 251 -65.22 -29.54 -11.30
C GLU A 251 -66.26 -29.19 -12.38
N ARG A 252 -66.05 -28.05 -13.06
CA ARG A 252 -66.88 -27.63 -14.20
C ARG A 252 -66.81 -28.66 -15.33
N LEU A 253 -65.62 -29.07 -15.76
CA LEU A 253 -65.46 -30.06 -16.83
C LEU A 253 -66.16 -31.39 -16.50
N ALA A 254 -66.18 -31.82 -15.24
CA ALA A 254 -66.94 -32.99 -14.80
C ALA A 254 -68.45 -32.88 -15.06
N LEU A 255 -69.04 -31.74 -14.69
CA LEU A 255 -70.47 -31.50 -14.91
C LEU A 255 -70.80 -31.21 -16.38
N LEU A 256 -69.85 -30.71 -17.17
CA LEU A 256 -69.98 -30.60 -18.62
C LEU A 256 -70.10 -31.98 -19.29
N ASP A 257 -69.26 -32.94 -18.89
CA ASP A 257 -69.32 -34.31 -19.41
C ASP A 257 -70.71 -34.94 -19.15
N GLU A 258 -71.26 -34.79 -17.93
CA GLU A 258 -72.62 -35.26 -17.59
C GLU A 258 -73.73 -34.57 -18.40
N VAL A 259 -73.59 -33.27 -18.69
CA VAL A 259 -74.57 -32.52 -19.52
C VAL A 259 -74.57 -33.05 -20.95
N LEU A 260 -73.39 -33.17 -21.57
CA LEU A 260 -73.26 -33.56 -22.96
C LEU A 260 -73.82 -34.97 -23.24
N GLN A 261 -73.74 -35.88 -22.26
CA GLN A 261 -74.24 -37.26 -22.35
C GLN A 261 -75.77 -37.40 -22.15
N SER A 262 -76.51 -36.32 -21.84
CA SER A 262 -77.93 -36.41 -21.47
C SER A 262 -78.90 -36.34 -22.67
N ALA A 263 -79.59 -37.45 -22.96
CA ALA A 263 -80.59 -37.58 -24.04
C ALA A 263 -82.05 -37.34 -23.55
N PRO A 264 -82.98 -36.87 -24.42
CA PRO A 264 -84.32 -36.48 -24.00
C PRO A 264 -85.29 -37.66 -23.78
N PRO A 265 -86.16 -37.63 -22.75
CA PRO A 265 -87.09 -38.71 -22.44
C PRO A 265 -88.35 -38.73 -23.32
N GLU A 266 -88.84 -39.92 -23.62
CA GLU A 266 -90.05 -40.18 -24.43
C GLU A 266 -91.22 -40.67 -23.55
N ARG A 267 -92.46 -40.23 -23.84
CA ARG A 267 -93.68 -40.74 -23.18
C ARG A 267 -94.87 -40.83 -24.15
N VAL A 268 -95.38 -42.05 -24.32
CA VAL A 268 -96.53 -42.42 -25.17
C VAL A 268 -97.87 -42.16 -24.46
N ARG A 269 -98.96 -41.95 -25.21
CA ARG A 269 -100.34 -41.92 -24.69
C ARG A 269 -101.33 -42.64 -25.64
N PRO A 270 -102.30 -43.44 -25.15
CA PRO A 270 -103.08 -44.38 -25.98
C PRO A 270 -104.42 -43.83 -26.54
N PRO A 271 -105.08 -44.52 -27.51
CA PRO A 271 -106.22 -44.00 -28.29
C PRO A 271 -107.62 -44.57 -27.92
N LYS A 272 -108.70 -43.81 -28.21
CA LYS A 272 -110.12 -44.26 -28.28
C LYS A 272 -111.05 -43.11 -28.75
N PRO A 273 -112.32 -43.35 -29.15
CA PRO A 273 -112.85 -44.18 -30.25
C PRO A 273 -113.63 -43.33 -31.30
N ALA A 274 -114.28 -43.98 -32.28
CA ALA A 274 -114.99 -43.34 -33.41
C ALA A 274 -116.54 -43.33 -33.29
N ALA A 275 -117.19 -42.49 -34.11
CA ALA A 275 -118.58 -42.64 -34.56
C ALA A 275 -118.81 -41.95 -35.93
N ALA A 276 -119.75 -42.49 -36.73
CA ALA A 276 -120.23 -42.00 -38.03
C ALA A 276 -121.79 -42.11 -38.01
N PRO A 277 -122.59 -42.12 -39.12
CA PRO A 277 -122.33 -41.83 -40.54
C PRO A 277 -123.42 -40.95 -41.24
N VAL A 278 -123.17 -40.52 -42.50
CA VAL A 278 -124.22 -40.24 -43.52
C VAL A 278 -123.68 -40.55 -44.94
N ALA A 279 -124.47 -41.26 -45.75
CA ALA A 279 -124.31 -41.52 -47.19
C ALA A 279 -125.64 -42.14 -47.72
N PRO A 280 -125.88 -42.40 -49.04
CA PRO A 280 -125.10 -42.10 -50.26
C PRO A 280 -125.92 -41.19 -51.24
N PRO A 281 -125.68 -41.14 -52.57
CA PRO A 281 -125.89 -42.26 -53.51
C PRO A 281 -124.73 -42.54 -54.50
N ALA A 282 -124.77 -43.71 -55.16
CA ALA A 282 -123.96 -44.07 -56.34
C ALA A 282 -124.72 -43.66 -57.65
N VAL A 283 -124.27 -43.85 -58.90
CA VAL A 283 -123.35 -44.80 -59.56
C VAL A 283 -122.68 -44.06 -60.79
N ASP A 284 -121.82 -44.59 -61.68
CA ASP A 284 -121.49 -45.98 -62.07
C ASP A 284 -120.05 -46.15 -62.67
N THR A 285 -119.76 -47.33 -63.23
CA THR A 285 -118.51 -47.83 -63.85
C THR A 285 -117.92 -47.07 -65.06
N ALA A 286 -116.59 -47.15 -65.23
CA ALA A 286 -115.93 -47.79 -66.40
C ALA A 286 -114.40 -48.03 -66.20
N ALA A 287 -113.88 -49.16 -66.68
CA ALA A 287 -112.45 -49.51 -66.82
C ALA A 287 -112.30 -50.50 -68.00
N PRO A 288 -111.12 -50.71 -68.65
CA PRO A 288 -110.14 -51.68 -68.13
C PRO A 288 -108.64 -51.55 -68.54
N ALA A 289 -107.74 -51.93 -67.61
CA ALA A 289 -106.53 -52.77 -67.83
C ALA A 289 -105.37 -52.25 -68.76
N PRO A 290 -104.28 -53.03 -69.02
CA PRO A 290 -103.14 -53.14 -68.07
C PRO A 290 -101.72 -53.11 -68.72
N VAL A 291 -100.65 -53.03 -67.89
CA VAL A 291 -99.27 -53.49 -68.20
C VAL A 291 -98.59 -54.01 -66.92
N ASP A 292 -97.81 -55.09 -67.00
CA ASP A 292 -97.13 -55.82 -65.90
C ASP A 292 -95.69 -55.34 -65.56
N GLY A 293 -95.11 -55.85 -64.45
CA GLY A 293 -93.73 -55.51 -64.04
C GLY A 293 -93.07 -56.28 -62.86
N ALA A 294 -92.77 -57.58 -63.03
CA ALA A 294 -91.71 -58.36 -62.37
C ALA A 294 -91.81 -58.86 -60.89
N GLU A 295 -91.06 -59.95 -60.63
CA GLU A 295 -90.94 -60.78 -59.40
C GLU A 295 -89.57 -60.51 -58.70
N ALA A 296 -89.37 -60.54 -57.36
CA ALA A 296 -89.15 -61.67 -56.42
C ALA A 296 -87.80 -62.47 -56.61
N PRO A 297 -87.29 -63.31 -55.66
CA PRO A 297 -87.28 -63.30 -54.17
C PRO A 297 -85.90 -63.70 -53.50
N ALA A 298 -85.86 -63.79 -52.15
CA ALA A 298 -84.93 -64.63 -51.31
C ALA A 298 -83.39 -64.30 -51.32
N GLU A 299 -82.44 -64.90 -50.55
CA GLU A 299 -82.42 -65.79 -49.36
C GLU A 299 -81.06 -65.71 -48.59
N ALA A 300 -81.01 -66.19 -47.32
CA ALA A 300 -79.85 -66.80 -46.60
C ALA A 300 -78.51 -66.04 -46.34
N ALA A 301 -77.58 -66.76 -45.67
CA ALA A 301 -76.21 -66.37 -45.19
C ALA A 301 -75.13 -67.28 -45.89
N PRO A 302 -73.81 -67.44 -45.51
CA PRO A 302 -73.03 -66.94 -44.35
C PRO A 302 -71.50 -66.60 -44.55
N ALA A 303 -70.85 -66.10 -43.47
CA ALA A 303 -69.49 -66.37 -42.91
C ALA A 303 -68.13 -66.49 -43.70
N VAL A 304 -67.02 -66.29 -42.94
CA VAL A 304 -65.60 -66.76 -43.09
C VAL A 304 -64.54 -65.89 -43.84
N ALA A 305 -63.76 -65.12 -43.04
CA ALA A 305 -62.27 -65.03 -42.89
C ALA A 305 -61.22 -64.97 -44.05
N VAL A 306 -59.98 -64.62 -43.63
CA VAL A 306 -58.63 -64.78 -44.26
C VAL A 306 -57.98 -63.52 -44.90
N GLU A 307 -56.65 -63.48 -44.83
CA GLU A 307 -55.68 -62.42 -45.17
C GLU A 307 -55.31 -62.37 -46.66
N ALA A 308 -54.70 -61.27 -47.14
CA ALA A 308 -53.41 -61.24 -47.89
C ALA A 308 -53.04 -59.83 -48.42
N SER A 309 -51.79 -59.67 -48.87
CA SER A 309 -51.15 -58.39 -49.25
C SER A 309 -51.02 -58.16 -50.77
N THR A 310 -50.44 -57.00 -51.12
CA THR A 310 -49.69 -56.64 -52.36
C THR A 310 -50.41 -56.40 -53.71
N GLU A 311 -50.19 -55.19 -54.26
CA GLU A 311 -49.74 -54.83 -55.64
C GLU A 311 -50.44 -55.40 -56.91
N SER A 312 -50.48 -54.72 -58.08
CA SER A 312 -50.21 -53.32 -58.49
C SER A 312 -50.70 -53.11 -59.95
N ALA A 313 -51.36 -51.98 -60.27
CA ALA A 313 -51.79 -51.56 -61.62
C ALA A 313 -52.39 -50.12 -61.60
N VAL A 314 -52.46 -49.29 -62.67
CA VAL A 314 -51.61 -49.03 -63.86
C VAL A 314 -52.16 -47.77 -64.61
N ALA A 315 -51.31 -47.08 -65.39
CA ALA A 315 -51.62 -46.11 -66.47
C ALA A 315 -51.92 -44.61 -66.22
N ALA A 316 -51.24 -43.79 -67.07
CA ALA A 316 -51.58 -42.48 -67.65
C ALA A 316 -51.50 -41.17 -66.81
N VAL A 317 -51.11 -39.99 -67.36
CA VAL A 317 -50.03 -39.60 -68.34
C VAL A 317 -49.98 -38.04 -68.46
N ALA A 318 -48.81 -37.48 -68.81
CA ALA A 318 -48.54 -36.08 -69.25
C ALA A 318 -48.64 -34.94 -68.20
N ALA A 319 -47.88 -33.84 -68.27
CA ALA A 319 -46.63 -33.51 -69.00
C ALA A 319 -45.97 -32.20 -68.49
N ASP A 320 -44.63 -32.09 -68.63
CA ASP A 320 -43.76 -30.91 -68.93
C ASP A 320 -43.94 -29.52 -68.24
N ALA A 321 -42.92 -28.65 -68.06
CA ALA A 321 -41.44 -28.74 -68.04
C ALA A 321 -40.83 -27.37 -67.55
N GLU A 322 -39.49 -27.31 -67.39
CA GLU A 322 -38.65 -26.12 -67.06
C GLU A 322 -38.80 -25.48 -65.66
N GLY A 323 -37.74 -24.97 -64.99
CA GLY A 323 -36.30 -25.11 -65.26
C GLY A 323 -35.37 -24.27 -64.34
N ALA A 324 -34.17 -24.81 -64.05
CA ALA A 324 -32.93 -24.14 -63.58
C ALA A 324 -32.87 -23.44 -62.19
N ALA A 325 -31.70 -23.23 -61.54
CA ALA A 325 -30.39 -23.95 -61.50
C ALA A 325 -29.41 -23.31 -60.48
N VAL A 326 -28.57 -24.13 -59.78
CA VAL A 326 -27.10 -23.92 -59.48
C VAL A 326 -26.70 -22.66 -58.62
N ALA A 327 -25.70 -22.61 -57.71
CA ALA A 327 -24.54 -23.40 -57.27
C ALA A 327 -24.23 -23.05 -55.77
N GLU A 328 -23.34 -23.70 -54.99
CA GLU A 328 -22.66 -25.01 -55.09
C GLU A 328 -22.17 -25.48 -53.70
N GLN A 329 -22.19 -26.81 -53.49
CA GLN A 329 -21.28 -27.71 -52.73
C GLN A 329 -20.54 -27.20 -51.45
N ALA A 330 -20.64 -27.86 -50.27
CA ALA A 330 -20.27 -29.26 -49.90
C ALA A 330 -18.74 -29.46 -49.69
N THR A 331 -18.21 -30.41 -48.91
CA THR A 331 -18.72 -31.65 -48.25
C THR A 331 -18.40 -31.64 -46.73
N GLU A 332 -19.12 -32.31 -45.82
CA GLU A 332 -19.20 -33.78 -45.55
C GLU A 332 -17.82 -34.36 -45.14
N VAL A 333 -17.63 -35.07 -44.00
CA VAL A 333 -18.01 -36.48 -43.75
C VAL A 333 -17.80 -36.87 -42.25
N VAL A 334 -18.76 -37.63 -41.68
CA VAL A 334 -18.71 -38.81 -40.74
C VAL A 334 -17.44 -39.10 -39.90
N ALA A 335 -17.45 -39.67 -38.67
CA ALA A 335 -18.39 -39.80 -37.53
C ALA A 335 -17.71 -40.64 -36.40
N ALA A 336 -18.45 -40.96 -35.32
CA ALA A 336 -18.22 -42.03 -34.33
C ALA A 336 -16.99 -41.93 -33.38
N ALA A 337 -16.91 -42.69 -32.27
CA ALA A 337 -17.89 -43.09 -31.23
C ALA A 337 -17.15 -43.85 -30.09
N GLU A 338 -17.80 -43.98 -28.93
CA GLU A 338 -17.49 -44.92 -27.81
C GLU A 338 -16.21 -44.71 -26.97
N ALA A 339 -16.21 -45.39 -25.82
CA ALA A 339 -15.25 -45.32 -24.69
C ALA A 339 -14.68 -46.75 -24.42
N PRO A 340 -13.90 -47.10 -23.35
CA PRO A 340 -13.85 -46.57 -21.98
C PRO A 340 -12.42 -46.37 -21.38
N ALA A 341 -12.32 -46.26 -20.05
CA ALA A 341 -11.09 -46.21 -19.24
C ALA A 341 -10.74 -47.63 -18.67
N PRO A 342 -9.83 -47.85 -17.66
CA PRO A 342 -8.87 -46.98 -16.94
C PRO A 342 -7.46 -47.64 -16.70
N VAL A 343 -6.70 -47.15 -15.69
CA VAL A 343 -5.64 -47.83 -14.87
C VAL A 343 -4.12 -47.65 -15.20
N GLU A 344 -3.44 -46.99 -14.24
CA GLU A 344 -2.09 -47.14 -13.62
C GLU A 344 -0.78 -47.59 -14.36
N ALA A 345 0.22 -46.69 -14.27
CA ALA A 345 1.58 -46.88 -13.69
C ALA A 345 2.79 -47.55 -14.41
N ALA A 346 3.97 -46.97 -14.10
CA ALA A 346 5.31 -47.57 -13.85
C ALA A 346 6.51 -47.37 -14.83
N THR A 347 7.56 -46.73 -14.27
CA THR A 347 9.03 -46.97 -14.44
C THR A 347 9.85 -46.63 -15.71
N ALA A 348 10.63 -45.53 -15.57
CA ALA A 348 12.11 -45.44 -15.67
C ALA A 348 12.90 -45.58 -17.01
N ALA A 349 13.60 -44.48 -17.40
CA ALA A 349 15.03 -44.44 -17.80
C ALA A 349 15.58 -42.98 -17.91
N ASP A 350 16.90 -42.81 -17.79
CA ASP A 350 17.70 -41.55 -17.83
C ASP A 350 18.55 -41.49 -19.15
N PRO A 351 19.38 -40.46 -19.49
CA PRO A 351 19.54 -39.12 -18.91
C PRO A 351 19.73 -37.89 -19.87
N ALA A 352 19.28 -36.71 -19.41
CA ALA A 352 19.90 -35.35 -19.54
C ALA A 352 20.24 -34.72 -20.94
N PRO A 353 20.52 -33.39 -21.05
CA PRO A 353 20.35 -32.29 -20.09
C PRO A 353 19.54 -31.06 -20.59
N ALA A 354 19.38 -30.07 -19.69
CA ALA A 354 19.10 -28.62 -19.90
C ALA A 354 17.65 -28.11 -20.10
N MET A 355 17.15 -27.34 -19.12
CA MET A 355 16.76 -25.91 -19.22
C MET A 355 16.45 -25.31 -17.83
N ALA A 356 16.32 -23.98 -17.73
CA ALA A 356 16.38 -23.23 -16.46
C ALA A 356 15.08 -23.18 -15.64
N GLN A 357 15.23 -23.01 -14.32
CA GLN A 357 14.15 -22.68 -13.37
C GLN A 357 14.02 -21.16 -13.17
N ALA A 358 12.84 -20.67 -12.79
CA ALA A 358 12.63 -19.27 -12.41
C ALA A 358 11.50 -19.11 -11.37
N ALA A 359 11.84 -18.59 -10.18
CA ALA A 359 10.93 -18.06 -9.14
C ALA A 359 11.76 -17.39 -8.02
N PRO A 360 11.18 -16.54 -7.16
CA PRO A 360 10.11 -15.57 -7.39
C PRO A 360 10.62 -14.12 -7.16
N ALA A 361 9.72 -13.12 -7.21
CA ALA A 361 10.03 -11.74 -6.79
C ALA A 361 8.91 -11.18 -5.89
N GLU A 362 9.30 -10.55 -4.79
CA GLU A 362 8.39 -9.92 -3.81
C GLU A 362 7.89 -8.54 -4.30
N ALA A 363 6.79 -8.06 -3.71
CA ALA A 363 6.28 -6.72 -3.95
C ALA A 363 5.84 -6.04 -2.64
N ALA A 364 6.54 -4.96 -2.29
CA ALA A 364 6.11 -3.92 -1.33
C ALA A 364 5.99 -2.62 -2.15
N GLU A 365 4.84 -1.95 -2.19
CA GLU A 365 4.26 -1.12 -1.13
C GLU A 365 5.07 0.15 -0.84
N ALA A 366 4.45 1.31 -1.11
CA ALA A 366 4.91 2.63 -0.71
C ALA A 366 3.71 3.59 -0.64
N ALA A 367 3.21 3.87 0.57
CA ALA A 367 2.16 4.85 0.81
C ALA A 367 2.73 6.27 0.95
N ILE A 368 1.88 7.29 0.75
CA ILE A 368 2.16 8.70 1.04
C ILE A 368 1.27 9.13 2.21
N PRO A 369 1.81 9.78 3.26
CA PRO A 369 1.02 10.15 4.43
C PRO A 369 0.13 11.37 4.18
N ALA A 370 -0.98 11.43 4.92
CA ALA A 370 -1.82 12.61 5.05
C ALA A 370 -2.14 12.85 6.53
N GLU A 371 -1.67 13.97 7.09
CA GLU A 371 -2.15 14.48 8.37
C GLU A 371 -3.19 15.58 8.12
N ALA A 372 -4.29 15.52 8.88
CA ALA A 372 -5.31 16.57 8.91
C ALA A 372 -5.03 17.55 10.05
N THR A 373 -5.77 18.66 10.11
CA THR A 373 -6.07 19.31 11.40
C THR A 373 -7.31 20.18 11.32
N ALA A 374 -8.05 20.24 12.42
CA ALA A 374 -9.14 21.18 12.65
C ALA A 374 -9.03 21.77 14.07
N ALA A 375 -9.36 23.05 14.21
CA ALA A 375 -9.54 23.78 15.47
C ALA A 375 -10.56 24.90 15.17
N VAL A 376 -11.68 25.06 15.90
CA VAL A 376 -11.87 25.42 17.32
C VAL A 376 -11.55 26.90 17.58
N ALA A 377 -12.51 27.60 18.21
CA ALA A 377 -12.54 29.05 18.42
C ALA A 377 -11.74 29.53 19.65
N PRO A 378 -11.54 30.86 19.79
CA PRO A 378 -12.11 31.53 20.97
C PRO A 378 -12.77 32.90 20.67
N ALA A 379 -13.18 33.62 21.73
CA ALA A 379 -14.13 34.73 21.71
C ALA A 379 -13.52 36.16 21.76
N ALA A 380 -14.39 37.18 21.58
CA ALA A 380 -14.51 38.43 22.37
C ALA A 380 -14.58 39.79 21.61
N ALA A 381 -15.66 40.54 21.89
CA ALA A 381 -15.76 41.99 22.13
C ALA A 381 -15.74 43.07 21.00
N GLU A 382 -16.27 44.24 21.40
CA GLU A 382 -16.23 45.63 20.88
C GLU A 382 -16.97 46.07 19.59
N GLU A 383 -18.19 46.57 19.82
CA GLU A 383 -18.75 47.91 19.48
C GLU A 383 -18.25 48.78 18.28
N ALA A 384 -19.24 49.16 17.45
CA ALA A 384 -19.55 50.56 17.05
C ALA A 384 -18.75 51.21 15.85
N PRO A 385 -19.04 52.48 15.40
CA PRO A 385 -19.83 52.68 14.17
C PRO A 385 -19.32 53.82 13.22
N VAL A 386 -20.19 54.32 12.31
CA VAL A 386 -20.06 55.58 11.50
C VAL A 386 -19.14 55.42 10.25
N ALA A 387 -19.33 56.01 9.04
CA ALA A 387 -20.22 57.08 8.53
C ALA A 387 -20.64 56.90 7.03
N ALA A 388 -21.36 57.92 6.52
CA ALA A 388 -21.65 58.35 5.13
C ALA A 388 -20.64 57.93 4.00
N ALA A 389 -21.01 57.75 2.72
CA ALA A 389 -21.90 58.52 1.81
C ALA A 389 -21.36 59.94 1.47
N PRO A 390 -21.73 60.60 0.34
CA PRO A 390 -22.52 60.15 -0.84
C PRO A 390 -21.85 60.48 -2.21
N GLU A 391 -22.59 60.28 -3.32
CA GLU A 391 -22.62 61.14 -4.55
C GLU A 391 -21.34 61.35 -5.41
N ALA A 392 -21.39 61.75 -6.70
CA ALA A 392 -22.52 62.09 -7.59
C ALA A 392 -22.16 61.93 -9.11
N THR A 393 -23.20 61.91 -9.96
CA THR A 393 -23.26 62.37 -11.37
C THR A 393 -22.17 62.00 -12.40
N ALA A 394 -22.55 61.38 -13.53
CA ALA A 394 -22.66 62.09 -14.83
C ALA A 394 -23.12 61.18 -16.01
N GLU A 395 -24.28 61.50 -16.59
CA GLU A 395 -24.60 61.32 -18.02
C GLU A 395 -24.06 62.54 -18.83
N PRO A 396 -24.14 62.66 -20.19
CA PRO A 396 -24.86 61.81 -21.17
C PRO A 396 -24.13 61.46 -22.51
N ALA A 397 -24.52 60.32 -23.10
CA ALA A 397 -24.84 60.14 -24.54
C ALA A 397 -23.70 60.38 -25.62
N PRO A 398 -23.98 60.50 -26.96
CA PRO A 398 -23.81 59.35 -27.87
C PRO A 398 -23.13 59.68 -29.25
N VAL A 399 -23.44 58.87 -30.30
CA VAL A 399 -23.36 59.12 -31.78
C VAL A 399 -22.26 58.37 -32.59
N ALA A 400 -22.69 57.75 -33.71
CA ALA A 400 -21.95 57.37 -34.95
C ALA A 400 -20.86 56.26 -34.92
N SER A 401 -20.55 55.55 -36.03
CA SER A 401 -21.28 55.28 -37.29
C SER A 401 -20.62 54.14 -38.11
N ALA A 402 -21.45 53.36 -38.82
CA ALA A 402 -21.27 52.55 -40.05
C ALA A 402 -19.89 52.04 -40.52
N ALA A 403 -19.85 50.74 -40.91
CA ALA A 403 -19.35 50.29 -42.22
C ALA A 403 -19.84 48.86 -42.60
N GLU A 404 -20.65 48.77 -43.65
CA GLU A 404 -20.89 47.57 -44.50
C GLU A 404 -19.94 47.64 -45.74
N PRO A 405 -19.90 46.70 -46.74
CA PRO A 405 -20.74 45.53 -47.07
C PRO A 405 -19.90 44.22 -47.28
N THR A 406 -20.16 43.17 -48.08
CA THR A 406 -21.03 42.94 -49.27
C THR A 406 -21.29 41.44 -49.54
N PHE A 407 -22.14 41.18 -50.56
CA PHE A 407 -22.21 40.04 -51.50
C PHE A 407 -20.97 39.12 -51.64
N GLU A 408 -21.05 37.83 -52.02
CA GLU A 408 -22.17 36.96 -52.47
C GLU A 408 -21.86 35.46 -52.08
N ALA A 409 -22.39 34.33 -52.61
CA ALA A 409 -23.12 33.98 -53.85
C ALA A 409 -24.08 32.78 -53.66
N ALA A 410 -24.83 32.40 -54.72
CA ALA A 410 -25.86 31.35 -54.72
C ALA A 410 -25.44 29.96 -55.25
N ALA A 411 -26.16 28.89 -54.86
CA ALA A 411 -26.62 27.82 -55.76
C ALA A 411 -27.61 26.82 -55.08
N SER A 412 -28.67 26.45 -55.81
CA SER A 412 -29.49 25.23 -55.61
C SER A 412 -29.74 24.61 -57.00
N PRO A 413 -30.25 23.36 -57.12
CA PRO A 413 -31.64 23.24 -57.60
C PRO A 413 -32.43 21.97 -57.21
N ALA A 414 -33.76 22.04 -57.44
CA ALA A 414 -34.73 20.99 -57.84
C ALA A 414 -34.96 19.75 -56.92
N VAL A 415 -36.18 19.32 -56.52
CA VAL A 415 -37.61 19.67 -56.81
C VAL A 415 -38.22 19.18 -58.14
N ASP A 416 -39.20 18.27 -58.04
CA ASP A 416 -40.52 18.21 -58.73
C ASP A 416 -41.18 16.81 -58.48
N ALA A 417 -42.50 16.57 -58.52
CA ALA A 417 -43.77 17.34 -58.42
C ALA A 417 -44.93 16.31 -58.18
N ALA A 418 -46.20 16.59 -57.84
CA ALA A 418 -46.98 17.81 -57.57
C ALA A 418 -47.80 17.60 -56.25
N ALA A 419 -49.10 17.88 -56.00
CA ALA A 419 -50.28 18.38 -56.74
C ALA A 419 -51.28 19.10 -55.78
N ALA A 420 -52.59 19.13 -56.09
CA ALA A 420 -53.66 19.89 -55.39
C ALA A 420 -55.07 19.23 -55.60
N PRO A 421 -56.24 19.72 -55.08
CA PRO A 421 -56.48 20.96 -54.33
C PRO A 421 -57.42 20.89 -53.09
N ALA A 422 -57.70 22.08 -52.53
CA ALA A 422 -58.56 22.50 -51.40
C ALA A 422 -60.09 22.26 -51.62
N PRO A 423 -61.06 22.73 -50.77
CA PRO A 423 -60.99 23.60 -49.56
C PRO A 423 -61.84 23.03 -48.36
N GLU A 424 -62.34 23.69 -47.29
CA GLU A 424 -62.31 25.03 -46.61
C GLU A 424 -62.80 24.80 -45.12
N ALA A 425 -63.11 25.69 -44.16
CA ALA A 425 -63.13 27.16 -43.91
C ALA A 425 -63.11 27.43 -42.37
N ALA A 426 -63.24 28.70 -41.92
CA ALA A 426 -63.56 29.14 -40.53
C ALA A 426 -64.48 30.39 -40.60
N PRO A 427 -65.21 30.87 -39.54
CA PRO A 427 -64.59 31.45 -38.32
C PRO A 427 -65.44 31.38 -36.99
N GLN A 428 -64.88 31.89 -35.87
CA GLN A 428 -65.34 32.95 -34.91
C GLN A 428 -66.85 33.10 -34.50
N ASP A 429 -67.26 33.60 -33.31
CA ASP A 429 -66.58 34.08 -32.08
C ASP A 429 -67.56 34.21 -30.85
N GLU A 430 -67.02 34.67 -29.70
CA GLU A 430 -67.56 35.50 -28.56
C GLU A 430 -68.99 36.14 -28.62
N GLU A 431 -69.63 36.67 -27.56
CA GLU A 431 -69.65 36.48 -26.07
C GLU A 431 -70.86 37.32 -25.50
N ALA A 432 -71.25 37.11 -24.24
CA ALA A 432 -71.84 38.07 -23.27
C ALA A 432 -73.23 38.79 -23.48
N ALA A 433 -74.10 38.58 -22.46
CA ALA A 433 -74.80 39.60 -21.64
C ALA A 433 -76.22 40.19 -21.94
N ALA A 434 -77.01 40.24 -20.83
CA ALA A 434 -77.90 41.32 -20.35
C ALA A 434 -79.40 41.49 -20.78
N ALA A 435 -80.29 41.14 -19.82
CA ALA A 435 -81.30 42.02 -19.16
C ALA A 435 -82.67 42.43 -19.80
N ALA A 436 -83.73 41.86 -19.20
CA ALA A 436 -84.88 42.53 -18.54
C ALA A 436 -86.15 43.06 -19.29
N ALA A 437 -87.30 42.93 -18.58
CA ALA A 437 -88.65 43.52 -18.74
C ALA A 437 -89.50 43.09 -19.98
N SER A 438 -90.73 42.56 -19.84
CA SER A 438 -92.04 43.17 -19.44
C SER A 438 -92.72 44.01 -20.56
N ALA A 439 -94.04 43.98 -20.82
CA ALA A 439 -95.19 43.37 -20.11
C ALA A 439 -96.45 43.26 -21.02
N VAL A 440 -97.46 42.45 -20.61
CA VAL A 440 -98.93 42.66 -20.81
C VAL A 440 -99.47 42.59 -22.28
N ALA A 441 -100.65 42.03 -22.61
CA ALA A 441 -101.92 41.97 -21.88
C ALA A 441 -102.78 40.70 -22.05
N GLU A 442 -103.67 40.51 -21.06
CA GLU A 442 -104.91 39.72 -21.03
C GLU A 442 -106.10 40.53 -21.66
N PRO A 443 -107.41 40.14 -21.66
CA PRO A 443 -108.17 39.28 -20.72
C PRO A 443 -109.09 38.23 -21.43
N GLU A 444 -110.07 37.51 -20.85
CA GLU A 444 -110.79 37.43 -19.54
C GLU A 444 -111.31 35.94 -19.42
N SER A 445 -112.00 35.37 -18.40
CA SER A 445 -112.70 35.84 -17.19
C SER A 445 -112.84 34.72 -16.12
N ALA A 446 -114.01 34.56 -15.46
CA ALA A 446 -114.31 33.71 -14.29
C ALA A 446 -115.85 33.40 -14.25
N PRO A 447 -116.51 32.80 -13.21
CA PRO A 447 -116.03 32.34 -11.88
C PRO A 447 -116.67 31.01 -11.32
N ALA A 448 -116.38 30.71 -10.04
CA ALA A 448 -117.09 29.82 -9.08
C ALA A 448 -117.04 28.27 -9.31
N ALA A 449 -116.77 27.37 -8.34
CA ALA A 449 -117.19 27.17 -6.93
C ALA A 449 -118.61 26.53 -6.81
N GLU A 450 -118.95 25.56 -5.94
CA GLU A 450 -118.25 24.69 -4.96
C GLU A 450 -119.27 23.57 -4.48
N VAL A 451 -118.91 22.70 -3.53
CA VAL A 451 -119.80 21.90 -2.62
C VAL A 451 -120.42 20.54 -3.09
N ALA A 452 -119.82 19.45 -2.56
CA ALA A 452 -120.38 18.27 -1.86
C ALA A 452 -121.54 17.33 -2.36
N ALA A 453 -121.33 16.03 -2.02
CA ALA A 453 -122.26 15.05 -1.40
C ALA A 453 -123.19 14.09 -2.21
N GLU A 454 -123.17 12.84 -1.72
CA GLU A 454 -124.22 11.78 -1.60
C GLU A 454 -125.07 11.26 -2.79
N ALA A 455 -124.74 10.01 -3.18
CA ALA A 455 -125.55 8.79 -3.00
C ALA A 455 -126.65 8.31 -4.00
N ALA A 456 -126.82 6.97 -3.98
CA ALA A 456 -128.01 6.14 -4.25
C ALA A 456 -128.39 5.69 -5.69
N VAL A 457 -128.35 4.36 -5.91
CA VAL A 457 -129.27 3.52 -6.74
C VAL A 457 -129.09 3.70 -8.29
N GLU A 458 -129.16 2.70 -9.18
CA GLU A 458 -129.94 1.43 -9.26
C GLU A 458 -129.18 0.26 -9.98
N ALA A 459 -129.76 -0.95 -10.04
CA ALA A 459 -129.27 -2.16 -10.75
C ALA A 459 -130.34 -2.66 -11.77
N PRO A 460 -130.12 -3.58 -12.76
CA PRO A 460 -129.63 -4.99 -12.65
C PRO A 460 -128.47 -5.37 -13.65
N SER A 461 -127.62 -6.41 -13.51
CA SER A 461 -127.75 -7.89 -13.33
C SER A 461 -127.84 -8.69 -14.67
N PRO A 462 -127.42 -9.98 -14.80
CA PRO A 462 -126.16 -10.67 -14.42
C PRO A 462 -125.64 -11.69 -15.50
N ALA A 463 -124.61 -12.53 -15.20
CA ALA A 463 -124.37 -13.94 -15.67
C ALA A 463 -122.85 -14.35 -15.68
N PRO A 464 -122.45 -15.65 -15.59
CA PRO A 464 -121.38 -16.05 -14.64
C PRO A 464 -120.20 -16.97 -15.15
N ALA A 465 -119.27 -17.29 -14.22
CA ALA A 465 -118.17 -18.28 -14.32
C ALA A 465 -118.55 -19.70 -13.81
N PRO A 466 -117.70 -20.77 -13.93
CA PRO A 466 -116.66 -21.20 -12.93
C PRO A 466 -115.42 -21.93 -13.57
N GLU A 467 -114.42 -22.60 -12.95
CA GLU A 467 -113.62 -22.52 -11.69
C GLU A 467 -112.33 -23.41 -11.87
N ALA A 468 -111.72 -24.07 -10.86
CA ALA A 468 -110.33 -24.60 -10.89
C ALA A 468 -110.05 -25.96 -10.15
N ALA A 469 -108.82 -26.52 -10.28
CA ALA A 469 -108.31 -27.74 -9.61
C ALA A 469 -106.75 -27.72 -9.37
N ALA A 470 -106.19 -28.68 -8.62
CA ALA A 470 -104.91 -28.56 -7.85
C ALA A 470 -103.75 -29.57 -8.21
N PRO A 471 -102.50 -29.46 -7.65
CA PRO A 471 -101.25 -30.04 -8.19
C PRO A 471 -100.56 -31.17 -7.36
N ALA A 472 -99.30 -31.53 -7.71
CA ALA A 472 -98.45 -32.55 -7.07
C ALA A 472 -96.93 -32.18 -7.04
N GLU A 473 -96.09 -32.99 -6.36
CA GLU A 473 -94.69 -32.70 -5.96
C GLU A 473 -93.60 -32.78 -7.08
N PRO A 474 -92.41 -32.15 -6.89
CA PRO A 474 -91.34 -32.05 -7.89
C PRO A 474 -90.27 -33.17 -7.86
N ALA A 475 -89.49 -33.27 -8.94
CA ALA A 475 -88.44 -34.27 -9.18
C ALA A 475 -87.01 -33.70 -9.01
N PRO A 476 -85.96 -34.54 -8.83
CA PRO A 476 -84.57 -34.08 -8.64
C PRO A 476 -83.96 -33.34 -9.84
N PRO A 477 -82.96 -32.45 -9.62
CA PRO A 477 -82.41 -31.58 -10.66
C PRO A 477 -81.55 -32.32 -11.70
N THR A 478 -81.74 -31.93 -12.96
CA THR A 478 -80.98 -32.46 -14.11
C THR A 478 -79.51 -31.98 -14.12
N PRO A 479 -78.59 -32.67 -14.84
CA PRO A 479 -77.19 -32.22 -14.97
C PRO A 479 -77.05 -30.78 -15.45
N LEU A 480 -77.93 -30.34 -16.37
CA LEU A 480 -77.90 -28.95 -16.86
C LEU A 480 -78.31 -27.93 -15.80
N GLN A 481 -79.24 -28.28 -14.91
CA GLN A 481 -79.59 -27.41 -13.78
C GLN A 481 -78.44 -27.34 -12.77
N ARG A 482 -77.71 -28.45 -12.54
CA ARG A 482 -76.48 -28.43 -11.73
C ARG A 482 -75.40 -27.54 -12.36
N TRP A 483 -75.16 -27.63 -13.67
CA TRP A 483 -74.26 -26.71 -14.39
C TRP A 483 -74.66 -25.24 -14.21
N GLN A 484 -75.96 -24.93 -14.35
CA GLN A 484 -76.51 -23.57 -14.18
C GLN A 484 -76.46 -23.05 -12.74
N GLN A 485 -76.20 -23.90 -11.75
CA GLN A 485 -76.07 -23.55 -10.33
C GLN A 485 -74.60 -23.33 -9.88
N LEU A 486 -73.62 -23.56 -10.77
CA LEU A 486 -72.20 -23.31 -10.49
C LEU A 486 -71.87 -21.81 -10.53
N ALA A 487 -71.25 -21.31 -9.47
CA ALA A 487 -70.69 -19.95 -9.41
C ALA A 487 -69.73 -19.70 -10.61
N PRO A 488 -69.72 -18.49 -11.21
CA PRO A 488 -68.95 -18.20 -12.42
C PRO A 488 -67.44 -18.37 -12.19
N LEU A 489 -66.74 -18.95 -13.17
CA LEU A 489 -65.28 -19.02 -13.18
C LEU A 489 -64.70 -17.60 -13.36
N ALA A 490 -63.70 -17.22 -12.56
CA ALA A 490 -63.14 -15.87 -12.58
C ALA A 490 -62.39 -15.51 -13.88
N ASP A 491 -61.87 -16.50 -14.61
CA ASP A 491 -61.18 -16.28 -15.89
C ASP A 491 -62.16 -16.31 -17.07
N ALA A 492 -62.49 -15.13 -17.58
CA ALA A 492 -63.52 -14.90 -18.60
C ALA A 492 -63.33 -15.71 -19.92
N PRO A 493 -62.15 -15.77 -20.57
CA PRO A 493 -61.95 -16.62 -21.75
C PRO A 493 -62.17 -18.12 -21.47
N LEU A 494 -61.76 -18.65 -20.33
CA LEU A 494 -62.04 -20.05 -19.96
C LEU A 494 -63.55 -20.27 -19.73
N ALA A 495 -64.23 -19.33 -19.06
CA ALA A 495 -65.68 -19.35 -18.91
C ALA A 495 -66.40 -19.29 -20.27
N ALA A 496 -65.91 -18.49 -21.22
CA ALA A 496 -66.47 -18.36 -22.56
C ALA A 496 -66.34 -19.66 -23.37
N LEU A 497 -65.17 -20.31 -23.38
CA LEU A 497 -64.96 -21.60 -24.07
C LEU A 497 -65.91 -22.69 -23.54
N LEU A 498 -66.04 -22.80 -22.21
CA LEU A 498 -66.95 -23.75 -21.57
C LEU A 498 -68.42 -23.46 -21.92
N ASN A 499 -68.84 -22.20 -21.79
CA ASN A 499 -70.20 -21.78 -22.11
C ASN A 499 -70.52 -21.98 -23.59
N GLN A 500 -69.56 -21.77 -24.50
CA GLN A 500 -69.71 -22.02 -25.93
C GLN A 500 -70.00 -23.51 -26.22
N ARG A 501 -69.31 -24.45 -25.55
CA ARG A 501 -69.57 -25.90 -25.69
C ARG A 501 -70.98 -26.28 -25.19
N VAL A 502 -71.43 -25.71 -24.07
CA VAL A 502 -72.80 -25.89 -23.55
C VAL A 502 -73.82 -25.27 -24.51
N GLU A 503 -73.57 -24.08 -25.03
CA GLU A 503 -74.46 -23.36 -25.94
C GLU A 503 -74.58 -24.07 -27.29
N GLN A 504 -73.49 -24.66 -27.81
CA GLN A 504 -73.51 -25.51 -29.01
C GLN A 504 -74.39 -26.76 -28.80
N TRP A 505 -74.24 -27.47 -27.68
CA TRP A 505 -75.08 -28.61 -27.33
C TRP A 505 -76.55 -28.22 -27.12
N GLN A 506 -76.81 -27.09 -26.45
CA GLN A 506 -78.16 -26.54 -26.30
C GLN A 506 -78.76 -26.17 -27.66
N LYS A 507 -78.02 -25.50 -28.56
CA LYS A 507 -78.45 -25.19 -29.92
C LYS A 507 -78.77 -26.44 -30.72
N ALA A 508 -77.95 -27.50 -30.63
CA ALA A 508 -78.24 -28.78 -31.30
C ALA A 508 -79.51 -29.46 -30.75
N ARG A 509 -79.62 -29.57 -29.42
CA ARG A 509 -80.79 -30.14 -28.73
C ARG A 509 -82.07 -29.35 -29.02
N ASP A 510 -82.00 -28.03 -28.91
CA ASP A 510 -83.16 -27.17 -29.04
C ASP A 510 -83.49 -26.86 -30.50
N ALA A 511 -82.58 -27.02 -31.47
CA ALA A 511 -82.94 -27.11 -32.89
C ALA A 511 -83.73 -28.40 -33.19
N ALA A 512 -83.30 -29.55 -32.67
CA ALA A 512 -84.06 -30.80 -32.78
C ALA A 512 -85.43 -30.73 -32.06
N ARG A 513 -85.54 -29.91 -31.01
CA ARG A 513 -86.80 -29.58 -30.33
C ARG A 513 -87.63 -28.54 -31.08
N GLN A 514 -87.00 -27.58 -31.75
CA GLN A 514 -87.67 -26.49 -32.46
C GLN A 514 -88.24 -27.00 -33.79
N ALA A 515 -87.54 -27.87 -34.53
CA ALA A 515 -88.11 -28.57 -35.68
C ALA A 515 -89.40 -29.36 -35.32
N ARG A 516 -89.50 -29.87 -34.09
CA ARG A 516 -90.73 -30.49 -33.55
C ARG A 516 -91.78 -29.48 -33.06
N LYS A 517 -91.37 -28.25 -32.71
CA LYS A 517 -92.28 -27.14 -32.33
C LYS A 517 -92.78 -26.34 -33.53
N ASP A 518 -92.03 -26.20 -34.61
CA ASP A 518 -92.43 -25.40 -35.78
C ASP A 518 -93.64 -26.05 -36.48
N GLN A 519 -93.71 -27.38 -36.48
CA GLN A 519 -94.92 -28.16 -36.81
C GLN A 519 -96.14 -27.83 -35.94
N GLN A 520 -95.96 -27.28 -34.73
CA GLN A 520 -97.03 -26.83 -33.84
C GLN A 520 -97.23 -25.30 -33.89
N ALA A 521 -96.18 -24.52 -34.17
CA ALA A 521 -96.21 -23.06 -34.18
C ALA A 521 -97.11 -22.50 -35.29
N GLN A 522 -97.22 -23.20 -36.43
CA GLN A 522 -98.20 -22.90 -37.48
C GLN A 522 -99.66 -22.92 -36.98
N GLN A 523 -99.96 -23.57 -35.84
CA GLN A 523 -101.29 -23.59 -35.23
C GLN A 523 -101.52 -22.49 -34.17
N GLN A 524 -100.49 -21.74 -33.75
CA GLN A 524 -100.58 -20.77 -32.64
C GLN A 524 -100.05 -19.37 -32.98
N ALA A 525 -100.24 -18.93 -34.23
CA ALA A 525 -100.27 -17.49 -34.56
C ALA A 525 -101.48 -16.76 -33.94
N GLN A 526 -102.46 -17.50 -33.41
CA GLN A 526 -103.50 -16.98 -32.52
C GLN A 526 -103.00 -16.85 -31.08
N LYS A 527 -103.45 -15.82 -30.35
CA LYS A 527 -103.08 -15.47 -28.94
C LYS A 527 -101.66 -14.90 -28.77
N ARG A 528 -101.27 -13.81 -29.43
CA ARG A 528 -101.83 -12.44 -29.24
C ARG A 528 -102.04 -11.97 -27.76
N SER A 529 -101.58 -12.72 -26.76
CA SER A 529 -101.87 -12.46 -25.33
C SER A 529 -100.66 -12.02 -24.49
N GLN A 530 -99.43 -12.30 -24.94
CA GLN A 530 -98.20 -12.18 -24.14
C GLN A 530 -97.63 -10.74 -24.03
N ALA A 531 -98.41 -9.71 -24.35
CA ALA A 531 -97.94 -8.31 -24.39
C ALA A 531 -98.13 -7.55 -23.07
N GLY A 532 -98.91 -8.05 -22.11
CA GLY A 532 -99.34 -7.27 -20.93
C GLY A 532 -98.46 -7.39 -19.68
N GLU A 533 -97.79 -8.52 -19.47
CA GLU A 533 -97.22 -8.86 -18.15
C GLU A 533 -95.76 -8.39 -17.96
N ALA A 534 -95.01 -8.22 -19.06
CA ALA A 534 -93.58 -7.91 -19.02
C ALA A 534 -93.23 -6.56 -18.36
N GLN A 535 -94.14 -5.57 -18.41
CA GLN A 535 -93.82 -4.19 -18.02
C GLN A 535 -93.90 -3.94 -16.51
N LYS A 536 -94.49 -4.85 -15.72
CA LYS A 536 -94.71 -4.66 -14.27
C LYS A 536 -93.58 -5.20 -13.40
N ALA A 537 -92.82 -6.20 -13.86
CA ALA A 537 -91.74 -6.82 -13.09
C ALA A 537 -90.44 -5.98 -13.06
N VAL A 538 -90.15 -5.23 -14.13
CA VAL A 538 -88.88 -4.50 -14.31
C VAL A 538 -88.68 -3.42 -13.23
N ARG A 539 -89.74 -2.71 -12.83
CA ARG A 539 -89.63 -1.55 -11.92
C ARG A 539 -89.26 -1.91 -10.48
N THR A 540 -89.59 -3.10 -10.01
CA THR A 540 -89.31 -3.51 -8.62
C THR A 540 -87.83 -3.85 -8.45
N ILE A 541 -87.27 -4.61 -9.38
CA ILE A 541 -85.88 -5.11 -9.34
C ILE A 541 -84.86 -3.93 -9.40
N GLN A 542 -85.21 -2.85 -10.11
CA GLN A 542 -84.34 -1.67 -10.23
C GLN A 542 -84.20 -0.87 -8.92
N ALA A 543 -85.17 -0.92 -8.01
CA ALA A 543 -85.11 -0.17 -6.75
C ALA A 543 -84.16 -0.82 -5.73
N GLU A 544 -84.15 -2.17 -5.68
CA GLU A 544 -83.36 -2.95 -4.70
C GLU A 544 -81.85 -2.93 -5.00
N ALA A 545 -81.45 -2.59 -6.24
CA ALA A 545 -80.05 -2.54 -6.66
C ALA A 545 -79.30 -1.25 -6.30
N LEU A 546 -80.00 -0.13 -6.12
CA LEU A 546 -79.39 1.20 -5.95
C LEU A 546 -78.95 1.50 -4.50
N GLU A 547 -79.72 1.06 -3.51
CA GLU A 547 -79.46 1.29 -2.08
C GLU A 547 -78.06 0.83 -1.60
N PRO A 548 -77.55 -0.39 -1.92
CA PRO A 548 -76.23 -0.82 -1.42
C PRO A 548 -75.07 -0.03 -2.02
N LEU A 549 -75.18 0.46 -3.27
CA LEU A 549 -74.15 1.30 -3.90
C LEU A 549 -74.11 2.69 -3.28
N LEU A 550 -75.28 3.25 -2.95
CA LEU A 550 -75.42 4.53 -2.26
C LEU A 550 -74.84 4.47 -0.84
N ALA A 551 -75.16 3.43 -0.07
CA ALA A 551 -74.60 3.24 1.26
C ALA A 551 -73.05 3.11 1.26
N GLN A 552 -72.47 2.50 0.23
CA GLN A 552 -71.01 2.44 0.04
C GLN A 552 -70.41 3.82 -0.29
N ALA A 553 -71.08 4.60 -1.14
CA ALA A 553 -70.66 5.97 -1.44
C ALA A 553 -70.73 6.89 -0.21
N GLU A 554 -71.79 6.77 0.62
CA GLU A 554 -71.95 7.49 1.89
C GLU A 554 -70.87 7.10 2.92
N ALA A 555 -70.48 5.82 2.98
CA ALA A 555 -69.39 5.35 3.86
C ALA A 555 -68.00 5.80 3.39
N ALA A 556 -67.75 5.82 2.08
CA ALA A 556 -66.53 6.37 1.50
C ALA A 556 -66.44 7.90 1.71
N LEU A 557 -67.58 8.59 1.71
CA LEU A 557 -67.70 10.03 2.00
C LEU A 557 -67.39 10.33 3.47
N ALA A 558 -67.97 9.56 4.40
CA ALA A 558 -67.69 9.66 5.84
C ALA A 558 -66.22 9.39 6.22
N THR A 559 -65.48 8.67 5.36
CA THR A 559 -64.04 8.39 5.52
C THR A 559 -63.13 9.23 4.62
N GLY A 560 -63.68 10.16 3.82
CA GLY A 560 -62.94 11.08 2.97
C GLY A 560 -62.25 10.44 1.74
N GLN A 561 -62.62 9.21 1.37
CA GLN A 561 -61.93 8.41 0.36
C GLN A 561 -62.34 8.77 -1.08
N LEU A 562 -61.90 9.95 -1.55
CA LEU A 562 -62.25 10.54 -2.86
C LEU A 562 -62.21 9.59 -4.07
N ALA A 563 -61.29 8.63 -4.11
CA ALA A 563 -61.21 7.65 -5.20
C ALA A 563 -62.37 6.63 -5.17
N GLU A 564 -62.70 6.09 -4.00
CA GLU A 564 -63.81 5.14 -3.84
C GLU A 564 -65.16 5.86 -3.96
N ILE A 565 -65.30 7.09 -3.44
CA ILE A 565 -66.50 7.93 -3.67
C ILE A 565 -66.75 8.09 -5.19
N HIS A 566 -65.71 8.40 -5.97
CA HIS A 566 -65.84 8.56 -7.42
C HIS A 566 -66.31 7.27 -8.11
N LYS A 567 -65.70 6.14 -7.75
CA LYS A 567 -66.00 4.79 -8.26
C LYS A 567 -67.45 4.38 -7.98
N HIS A 568 -67.93 4.57 -6.76
CA HIS A 568 -69.33 4.29 -6.40
C HIS A 568 -70.31 5.26 -7.09
N LEU A 569 -69.95 6.54 -7.26
CA LEU A 569 -70.78 7.50 -8.00
C LEU A 569 -70.90 7.17 -9.50
N VAL A 570 -69.84 6.66 -10.15
CA VAL A 570 -69.91 6.19 -11.55
C VAL A 570 -70.80 4.96 -11.67
N ALA A 571 -70.66 3.99 -10.75
CA ALA A 571 -71.53 2.81 -10.71
C ALA A 571 -73.00 3.15 -10.46
N LEU A 572 -73.29 4.19 -9.67
CA LEU A 572 -74.65 4.71 -9.48
C LEU A 572 -75.21 5.33 -10.77
N ASP A 573 -74.44 6.16 -11.47
CA ASP A 573 -74.90 6.84 -12.69
C ASP A 573 -75.22 5.86 -13.83
N GLU A 574 -74.39 4.82 -14.00
CA GLU A 574 -74.63 3.72 -14.95
C GLU A 574 -75.95 2.97 -14.68
N GLN A 575 -76.30 2.71 -13.42
CA GLN A 575 -77.58 2.10 -13.06
C GLN A 575 -78.77 3.06 -13.27
N LEU A 576 -78.58 4.36 -13.03
CA LEU A 576 -79.63 5.38 -13.19
C LEU A 576 -80.02 5.63 -14.66
N HIS A 577 -79.18 5.30 -15.62
CA HIS A 577 -79.53 5.37 -17.05
C HIS A 577 -80.66 4.41 -17.46
N HIS A 578 -80.95 3.38 -16.66
CA HIS A 578 -81.96 2.35 -16.99
C HIS A 578 -83.34 2.56 -16.34
N GLY A 579 -83.51 3.56 -15.47
CA GLY A 579 -84.80 3.87 -14.86
C GLY A 579 -84.75 5.01 -13.85
N ALA A 580 -85.84 5.75 -13.71
CA ALA A 580 -85.95 6.78 -12.68
C ALA A 580 -86.15 6.15 -11.28
N PRO A 581 -85.30 6.46 -10.28
CA PRO A 581 -85.49 6.01 -8.91
C PRO A 581 -86.62 6.79 -8.22
N ALA A 582 -87.06 6.32 -7.04
CA ALA A 582 -87.93 7.09 -6.17
C ALA A 582 -87.24 8.38 -5.65
N ASP A 583 -88.00 9.45 -5.45
CA ASP A 583 -87.47 10.80 -5.18
C ASP A 583 -86.54 10.88 -3.95
N ALA A 584 -86.83 10.06 -2.92
CA ALA A 584 -86.01 9.97 -1.71
C ALA A 584 -84.60 9.38 -1.94
N LEU A 585 -84.45 8.48 -2.92
CA LEU A 585 -83.14 7.95 -3.33
C LEU A 585 -82.37 8.98 -4.16
N ARG A 586 -83.07 9.67 -5.09
CA ARG A 586 -82.49 10.75 -5.90
C ARG A 586 -81.85 11.82 -5.02
N ALA A 587 -82.56 12.33 -4.02
CA ALA A 587 -82.08 13.38 -3.12
C ALA A 587 -80.79 13.01 -2.34
N ARG A 588 -80.61 11.73 -1.96
CA ARG A 588 -79.36 11.25 -1.33
C ARG A 588 -78.20 11.15 -2.32
N ILE A 589 -78.45 10.61 -3.51
CA ILE A 589 -77.44 10.51 -4.58
C ILE A 589 -76.92 11.90 -4.95
N ASP A 590 -77.83 12.85 -5.16
CA ASP A 590 -77.50 14.24 -5.51
C ASP A 590 -76.68 14.92 -4.39
N ALA A 591 -76.97 14.63 -3.12
CA ALA A 591 -76.22 15.14 -1.97
C ALA A 591 -74.79 14.57 -1.88
N VAL A 592 -74.59 13.28 -2.16
CA VAL A 592 -73.26 12.66 -2.22
C VAL A 592 -72.46 13.20 -3.41
N GLN A 593 -73.10 13.37 -4.58
CA GLN A 593 -72.48 14.00 -5.75
C GLN A 593 -72.02 15.44 -5.46
N ALA A 594 -72.86 16.25 -4.80
CA ALA A 594 -72.52 17.62 -4.43
C ALA A 594 -71.31 17.68 -3.46
N GLN A 595 -71.27 16.84 -2.44
CA GLN A 595 -70.14 16.81 -1.48
C GLN A 595 -68.86 16.26 -2.12
N TYR A 596 -68.95 15.27 -3.01
CA TYR A 596 -67.81 14.82 -3.82
C TYR A 596 -67.26 15.93 -4.71
N ALA A 597 -68.13 16.62 -5.45
CA ALA A 597 -67.74 17.74 -6.31
C ALA A 597 -67.07 18.87 -5.52
N GLN A 598 -67.62 19.20 -4.34
CA GLN A 598 -67.01 20.14 -3.41
C GLN A 598 -65.60 19.67 -3.00
N LEU A 599 -65.45 18.50 -2.38
CA LEU A 599 -64.16 17.99 -1.89
C LEU A 599 -63.09 17.89 -3.00
N LYS A 600 -63.49 17.44 -4.21
CA LYS A 600 -62.62 17.43 -5.40
C LYS A 600 -62.20 18.84 -5.81
N GLY A 601 -63.09 19.82 -5.71
CA GLY A 601 -62.78 21.24 -5.90
C GLY A 601 -61.76 21.77 -4.89
N TRP A 602 -61.92 21.45 -3.59
CA TRP A 602 -60.94 21.81 -2.55
C TRP A 602 -59.56 21.19 -2.82
N GLN A 603 -59.49 19.93 -3.26
CA GLN A 603 -58.22 19.30 -3.67
C GLN A 603 -57.53 20.04 -4.83
N HIS A 604 -58.29 20.39 -5.88
CA HIS A 604 -57.74 21.10 -7.05
C HIS A 604 -57.31 22.54 -6.70
N TRP A 605 -58.09 23.23 -5.87
CA TRP A 605 -57.74 24.56 -5.37
C TRP A 605 -56.49 24.54 -4.49
N ALA A 606 -56.39 23.59 -3.56
CA ALA A 606 -55.21 23.41 -2.71
C ALA A 606 -53.97 23.03 -3.53
N GLY A 607 -54.11 22.16 -4.54
CA GLY A 607 -53.04 21.80 -5.47
C GLY A 607 -52.60 22.97 -6.36
N GLY A 608 -53.53 23.81 -6.83
CA GLY A 608 -53.23 25.05 -7.53
C GLY A 608 -52.42 26.01 -6.66
N ARG A 609 -52.93 26.31 -5.47
CA ARG A 609 -52.26 27.16 -4.48
C ARG A 609 -50.87 26.64 -4.09
N ALA A 610 -50.70 25.33 -3.90
CA ALA A 610 -49.41 24.73 -3.60
C ALA A 610 -48.41 24.84 -4.77
N ARG A 611 -48.89 24.85 -6.02
CA ARG A 611 -48.06 25.18 -7.20
C ARG A 611 -47.71 26.67 -7.22
N ASP A 612 -48.65 27.58 -6.95
CA ASP A 612 -48.38 29.03 -6.88
C ASP A 612 -47.35 29.37 -5.79
N GLU A 613 -47.49 28.80 -4.59
CA GLU A 613 -46.51 28.95 -3.50
C GLU A 613 -45.12 28.37 -3.87
N LEU A 614 -45.07 27.34 -4.71
CA LEU A 614 -43.84 26.75 -5.25
C LEU A 614 -43.21 27.59 -6.39
N VAL A 615 -44.03 28.23 -7.24
CA VAL A 615 -43.57 29.24 -8.22
C VAL A 615 -42.96 30.43 -7.48
N GLN A 616 -43.62 30.95 -6.45
CA GLN A 616 -43.11 32.06 -5.63
C GLN A 616 -41.78 31.71 -4.94
N GLN A 617 -41.61 30.47 -4.47
CA GLN A 617 -40.34 30.01 -3.90
C GLN A 617 -39.21 29.95 -4.96
N ALA A 618 -39.51 29.48 -6.17
CA ALA A 618 -38.54 29.46 -7.27
C ALA A 618 -38.19 30.88 -7.76
N GLU A 619 -39.19 31.77 -7.89
CA GLU A 619 -39.01 33.17 -8.28
C GLU A 619 -38.23 33.96 -7.21
N ALA A 620 -38.47 33.71 -5.92
CA ALA A 620 -37.67 34.29 -4.83
C ALA A 620 -36.21 33.80 -4.86
N LEU A 621 -35.97 32.51 -5.15
CA LEU A 621 -34.63 31.96 -5.34
C LEU A 621 -33.94 32.58 -6.58
N ALA A 622 -34.68 32.80 -7.67
CA ALA A 622 -34.18 33.49 -8.86
C ALA A 622 -33.82 34.96 -8.58
N ALA A 623 -34.70 35.71 -7.89
CA ALA A 623 -34.47 37.10 -7.50
C ALA A 623 -33.23 37.24 -6.58
N ALA A 624 -33.09 36.35 -5.60
CA ALA A 624 -31.89 36.26 -4.73
C ALA A 624 -30.62 35.78 -5.48
N THR A 625 -30.75 35.34 -6.73
CA THR A 625 -29.63 34.96 -7.60
C THR A 625 -29.23 36.09 -8.55
N ALA A 626 -30.22 36.79 -9.11
CA ALA A 626 -30.01 37.98 -9.92
C ALA A 626 -29.56 39.22 -9.11
N GLY A 627 -29.66 39.17 -7.78
CA GLY A 627 -29.30 40.27 -6.89
C GLY A 627 -30.35 41.39 -6.85
N ALA A 628 -31.62 41.05 -7.08
CA ALA A 628 -32.71 42.02 -7.09
C ALA A 628 -32.87 42.74 -5.74
N GLU A 629 -33.16 44.03 -5.78
CA GLU A 629 -33.31 44.87 -4.59
C GLU A 629 -34.44 44.34 -3.67
N GLY A 630 -34.14 44.20 -2.38
CA GLY A 630 -35.07 43.66 -1.38
C GLY A 630 -35.13 42.12 -1.28
N ALA A 631 -34.43 41.36 -2.14
CA ALA A 631 -34.40 39.89 -2.03
C ALA A 631 -33.65 39.41 -0.76
N PRO A 632 -34.13 38.37 -0.06
CA PRO A 632 -33.47 37.87 1.15
C PRO A 632 -32.11 37.21 0.81
N ALA A 633 -31.04 37.72 1.41
CA ALA A 633 -29.65 37.38 1.09
C ALA A 633 -29.18 36.00 1.61
N VAL A 634 -29.86 34.93 1.22
CA VAL A 634 -29.52 33.54 1.61
C VAL A 634 -28.30 33.05 0.82
N LYS A 635 -27.12 33.06 1.46
CA LYS A 635 -25.85 32.56 0.88
C LYS A 635 -25.80 31.03 0.80
N LEU A 636 -26.60 30.44 -0.08
CA LEU A 636 -26.53 29.01 -0.41
C LEU A 636 -25.22 28.67 -1.12
N SER A 637 -24.56 27.59 -0.68
CA SER A 637 -23.44 27.01 -1.45
C SER A 637 -23.92 26.41 -2.78
N ILE A 638 -23.00 26.22 -3.72
CA ILE A 638 -23.31 25.72 -5.07
C ILE A 638 -23.95 24.31 -5.02
N LYS A 639 -23.58 23.48 -4.03
CA LYS A 639 -24.19 22.16 -3.80
C LYS A 639 -25.62 22.28 -3.26
N GLN A 640 -25.82 23.03 -2.18
CA GLN A 640 -27.13 23.27 -1.56
C GLN A 640 -28.12 23.92 -2.54
N ARG A 641 -27.63 24.84 -3.39
CA ARG A 641 -28.40 25.46 -4.47
C ARG A 641 -28.90 24.44 -5.49
N GLY A 642 -28.11 23.43 -5.83
CA GLY A 642 -28.53 22.32 -6.69
C GLY A 642 -29.57 21.44 -6.01
N GLU A 643 -29.32 21.07 -4.75
CA GLU A 643 -30.23 20.25 -3.93
C GLU A 643 -31.62 20.91 -3.82
N VAL A 644 -31.68 22.22 -3.50
CA VAL A 644 -32.94 22.99 -3.44
C VAL A 644 -33.65 23.05 -4.80
N ILE A 645 -32.94 23.20 -5.92
CA ILE A 645 -33.55 23.22 -7.26
C ILE A 645 -34.16 21.86 -7.62
N ASP A 646 -33.50 20.76 -7.28
CA ASP A 646 -34.01 19.42 -7.55
C ASP A 646 -35.13 18.99 -6.58
N ASP A 647 -35.10 19.44 -5.32
CA ASP A 647 -36.22 19.31 -4.37
C ASP A 647 -37.46 20.05 -4.87
N MET A 648 -37.31 21.30 -5.36
CA MET A 648 -38.40 22.05 -5.98
C MET A 648 -38.99 21.30 -7.19
N ARG A 649 -38.13 20.76 -8.08
CA ARG A 649 -38.56 19.95 -9.23
C ARG A 649 -39.31 18.69 -8.81
N ASN A 650 -38.85 18.00 -7.77
CA ASN A 650 -39.49 16.79 -7.29
C ASN A 650 -40.83 17.09 -6.60
N ARG A 651 -40.92 18.19 -5.85
CA ARG A 651 -42.19 18.67 -5.27
C ARG A 651 -43.20 19.08 -6.34
N TRP A 652 -42.75 19.67 -7.46
CA TRP A 652 -43.63 19.93 -8.61
C TRP A 652 -44.19 18.64 -9.21
N LYS A 653 -43.33 17.63 -9.50
CA LYS A 653 -43.78 16.32 -10.03
C LYS A 653 -44.81 15.64 -9.12
N GLU A 654 -44.65 15.76 -7.81
CA GLU A 654 -45.58 15.16 -6.85
C GLU A 654 -46.94 15.88 -6.84
N LEU A 655 -46.97 17.22 -6.98
CA LEU A 655 -48.23 17.96 -7.16
C LEU A 655 -48.94 17.55 -8.47
N ASP A 656 -48.19 17.27 -9.54
CA ASP A 656 -48.71 16.77 -10.82
C ASP A 656 -49.17 15.30 -10.76
N ARG A 657 -48.66 14.52 -9.81
CA ARG A 657 -49.16 13.17 -9.49
C ARG A 657 -50.46 13.20 -8.68
N LEU A 658 -50.73 14.28 -7.94
CA LEU A 658 -51.80 14.39 -6.94
C LEU A 658 -52.98 15.29 -7.34
N GLY A 659 -52.93 16.02 -8.46
CA GLY A 659 -54.00 16.94 -8.87
C GLY A 659 -53.95 17.34 -10.34
N GLY A 660 -55.13 17.66 -10.88
CA GLY A 660 -55.37 17.89 -12.31
C GLY A 660 -54.58 19.02 -12.98
N ALA A 661 -54.84 19.15 -14.28
CA ALA A 661 -54.02 19.83 -15.29
C ALA A 661 -53.37 21.15 -14.84
N THR A 662 -52.04 21.20 -14.94
CA THR A 662 -51.21 22.41 -14.76
C THR A 662 -51.51 23.46 -15.81
N SER A 663 -51.59 24.74 -15.41
CA SER A 663 -51.54 25.83 -16.40
C SER A 663 -50.12 25.95 -16.99
N ARG A 664 -50.05 26.02 -18.32
CA ARG A 664 -48.77 26.11 -19.05
C ARG A 664 -47.93 27.32 -18.62
N ALA A 665 -48.58 28.42 -18.27
CA ALA A 665 -47.95 29.66 -17.83
C ALA A 665 -47.25 29.54 -16.47
N LEU A 666 -47.82 28.84 -15.49
CA LEU A 666 -47.16 28.62 -14.19
C LEU A 666 -45.91 27.74 -14.33
N TRP A 667 -45.99 26.68 -15.13
CA TRP A 667 -44.81 25.85 -15.44
C TRP A 667 -43.71 26.65 -16.14
N GLN A 668 -44.05 27.51 -17.11
CA GLN A 668 -43.09 28.36 -17.80
C GLN A 668 -42.40 29.36 -16.86
N ARG A 669 -43.13 29.97 -15.91
CA ARG A 669 -42.56 30.82 -14.86
C ARG A 669 -41.61 30.05 -13.94
N PHE A 670 -42.05 28.88 -13.47
CA PHE A 670 -41.25 28.00 -12.60
C PHE A 670 -39.93 27.55 -13.26
N ASP A 671 -39.99 27.05 -14.49
CA ASP A 671 -38.80 26.60 -15.25
C ASP A 671 -37.86 27.77 -15.58
N ALA A 672 -38.39 28.96 -15.93
CA ALA A 672 -37.58 30.16 -16.11
C ALA A 672 -36.87 30.59 -14.81
N ALA A 673 -37.57 30.58 -13.68
CA ALA A 673 -36.99 30.90 -12.38
C ALA A 673 -35.91 29.90 -11.95
N LEU A 674 -36.16 28.59 -12.13
CA LEU A 674 -35.16 27.56 -11.84
C LEU A 674 -33.93 27.61 -12.76
N LYS A 675 -34.08 28.07 -14.02
CA LYS A 675 -32.94 28.34 -14.92
C LYS A 675 -32.05 29.44 -14.37
N ILE A 676 -32.61 30.60 -14.02
CA ILE A 676 -31.89 31.73 -13.43
C ILE A 676 -31.22 31.30 -12.11
N ALA A 677 -31.94 30.59 -11.23
CA ALA A 677 -31.38 30.05 -10.00
C ALA A 677 -30.21 29.06 -10.22
N GLY A 678 -30.18 28.37 -11.36
CA GLY A 678 -29.14 27.42 -11.77
C GLY A 678 -27.89 28.05 -12.39
N GLU A 679 -27.93 29.32 -12.83
CA GLU A 679 -26.82 29.98 -13.53
C GLU A 679 -25.48 29.94 -12.76
N PRO A 680 -25.41 30.16 -11.43
CA PRO A 680 -24.14 30.05 -10.70
C PRO A 680 -23.55 28.63 -10.71
N ILE A 681 -24.39 27.59 -10.79
CA ILE A 681 -23.95 26.19 -10.91
C ILE A 681 -23.37 25.96 -12.31
N ALA A 682 -24.06 26.43 -13.36
CA ALA A 682 -23.60 26.34 -14.73
C ALA A 682 -22.27 27.09 -14.94
N ALA A 683 -22.14 28.29 -14.39
CA ALA A 683 -20.93 29.11 -14.41
C ALA A 683 -19.77 28.44 -13.66
N HIS A 684 -20.00 27.88 -12.47
CA HIS A 684 -18.96 27.16 -11.73
C HIS A 684 -18.49 25.90 -12.47
N LEU A 685 -19.41 25.13 -13.06
CA LEU A 685 -19.05 23.97 -13.87
C LEU A 685 -18.33 24.38 -15.18
N ALA A 686 -18.64 25.54 -15.76
CA ALA A 686 -17.89 26.11 -16.87
C ALA A 686 -16.47 26.52 -16.46
N ALA A 687 -16.31 27.20 -15.33
CA ALA A 687 -15.00 27.56 -14.78
C ALA A 687 -14.15 26.31 -14.47
N GLN A 688 -14.74 25.24 -13.93
CA GLN A 688 -14.05 23.95 -13.76
C GLN A 688 -13.61 23.32 -15.10
N ARG A 689 -14.42 23.43 -16.16
CA ARG A 689 -14.04 22.92 -17.50
C ARG A 689 -12.88 23.73 -18.08
N ALA A 690 -13.00 25.06 -18.07
CA ALA A 690 -11.95 25.97 -18.54
C ALA A 690 -10.62 25.77 -17.77
N ALA A 691 -10.66 25.60 -16.44
CA ALA A 691 -9.48 25.29 -15.64
C ALA A 691 -8.85 23.95 -16.01
N ARG A 692 -9.64 22.91 -16.35
CA ARG A 692 -9.12 21.62 -16.82
C ARG A 692 -8.51 21.71 -18.22
N GLU A 693 -9.09 22.50 -19.11
CA GLU A 693 -8.55 22.72 -20.46
C GLU A 693 -7.27 23.58 -20.44
N GLN A 694 -7.20 24.60 -19.58
CA GLN A 694 -5.97 25.36 -19.36
C GLN A 694 -4.83 24.49 -18.80
N ASN A 695 -5.14 23.63 -17.82
CA ASN A 695 -4.17 22.66 -17.30
C ASN A 695 -3.72 21.65 -18.38
N LEU A 696 -4.64 21.20 -19.24
CA LEU A 696 -4.31 20.37 -20.41
C LEU A 696 -3.36 21.11 -21.37
N ALA A 697 -3.64 22.37 -21.71
CA ALA A 697 -2.81 23.17 -22.59
C ALA A 697 -1.41 23.39 -22.01
N SER A 698 -1.30 23.76 -20.72
CA SER A 698 0.00 23.92 -20.04
C SER A 698 0.78 22.60 -19.93
N ARG A 699 0.10 21.46 -19.74
CA ARG A 699 0.75 20.13 -19.81
C ARG A 699 1.24 19.80 -21.21
N GLN A 700 0.46 20.10 -22.26
CA GLN A 700 0.89 19.90 -23.65
C GLN A 700 2.09 20.79 -24.01
N GLN A 701 2.13 22.04 -23.52
CA GLN A 701 3.28 22.94 -23.67
C GLN A 701 4.54 22.37 -22.98
N LEU A 702 4.41 21.89 -21.74
CA LEU A 702 5.52 21.24 -21.03
C LEU A 702 6.01 19.96 -21.77
N LEU A 703 5.09 19.15 -22.31
CA LEU A 703 5.46 17.97 -23.10
C LEU A 703 6.18 18.35 -24.39
N THR A 704 5.70 19.34 -25.15
CA THR A 704 6.38 19.76 -26.38
C THR A 704 7.72 20.44 -26.12
N ALA A 705 7.89 21.12 -24.98
CA ALA A 705 9.22 21.54 -24.52
C ALA A 705 10.14 20.34 -24.20
N LEU A 706 9.63 19.27 -23.58
CA LEU A 706 10.39 18.06 -23.26
C LEU A 706 10.70 17.20 -24.51
N GLU A 707 9.78 17.11 -25.45
CA GLU A 707 9.95 16.47 -26.76
C GLU A 707 11.03 17.16 -27.58
N ALA A 708 11.15 18.49 -27.48
CA ALA A 708 12.18 19.29 -28.15
C ALA A 708 13.57 19.22 -27.49
N VAL A 709 13.73 18.60 -26.30
CA VAL A 709 15.05 18.44 -25.65
C VAL A 709 15.93 17.50 -26.49
N ALA A 710 17.02 18.02 -27.03
CA ALA A 710 18.05 17.23 -27.70
C ALA A 710 18.73 16.28 -26.71
N LEU A 711 19.08 15.07 -27.17
CA LEU A 711 19.97 14.20 -26.42
C LEU A 711 21.42 14.70 -26.50
N PRO A 712 22.23 14.53 -25.45
CA PRO A 712 23.67 14.78 -25.50
C PRO A 712 24.33 14.05 -26.67
N THR A 713 25.32 14.72 -27.27
CA THR A 713 26.08 14.17 -28.41
C THR A 713 27.23 13.26 -27.98
N VAL A 714 27.68 13.43 -26.73
CA VAL A 714 28.71 12.62 -26.07
C VAL A 714 28.14 11.27 -25.64
N ALA A 715 28.93 10.20 -25.72
CA ALA A 715 28.49 8.84 -25.41
C ALA A 715 28.00 8.67 -23.95
N PRO A 716 27.01 7.78 -23.68
CA PRO A 716 26.61 7.44 -22.32
C PRO A 716 27.80 6.92 -21.50
N GLY A 717 28.02 7.53 -20.34
CA GLY A 717 29.10 7.19 -19.41
C GLY A 717 30.33 8.08 -19.55
N GLU A 718 30.47 8.88 -20.62
CA GLU A 718 31.50 9.91 -20.73
C GLU A 718 31.20 11.17 -19.90
N THR A 719 32.24 11.91 -19.55
CA THR A 719 32.20 12.99 -18.54
C THR A 719 31.86 14.34 -19.20
N SER A 720 30.61 14.53 -19.64
CA SER A 720 30.12 15.78 -20.27
C SER A 720 29.16 16.59 -19.39
N PRO A 721 29.21 17.94 -19.40
CA PRO A 721 28.20 18.79 -18.76
C PRO A 721 26.81 18.68 -19.40
N GLU A 722 26.68 18.17 -20.64
CA GLU A 722 25.39 17.96 -21.31
C GLU A 722 24.49 16.98 -20.53
N TRP A 723 25.07 15.88 -20.00
CA TRP A 723 24.33 14.91 -19.19
C TRP A 723 23.71 15.52 -17.93
N LYS A 724 24.41 16.49 -17.32
CA LYS A 724 23.91 17.25 -16.17
C LYS A 724 22.87 18.29 -16.55
N ALA A 725 23.01 18.95 -17.71
CA ALA A 725 21.98 19.85 -18.23
C ALA A 725 20.67 19.09 -18.50
N LEU A 726 20.75 17.90 -19.11
CA LEU A 726 19.61 17.01 -19.30
C LEU A 726 18.97 16.60 -17.96
N ALA A 727 19.76 16.17 -16.98
CA ALA A 727 19.26 15.80 -15.66
C ALA A 727 18.53 16.95 -14.95
N VAL A 728 19.08 18.18 -15.00
CA VAL A 728 18.46 19.38 -14.43
C VAL A 728 17.17 19.73 -15.17
N THR A 729 17.12 19.57 -16.49
CA THR A 729 15.92 19.83 -17.30
C THR A 729 14.79 18.84 -16.95
N LEU A 730 15.11 17.56 -16.75
CA LEU A 730 14.16 16.55 -16.29
C LEU A 730 13.67 16.81 -14.86
N ASP A 731 14.55 17.20 -13.93
CA ASP A 731 14.15 17.59 -12.56
C ASP A 731 13.22 18.82 -12.57
N GLN A 732 13.52 19.84 -13.39
CA GLN A 732 12.67 21.03 -13.56
C GLN A 732 11.31 20.68 -14.18
N PHE A 733 11.28 19.90 -15.26
CA PHE A 733 10.03 19.41 -15.86
C PHE A 733 9.17 18.66 -14.81
N ASN A 734 9.79 17.79 -14.02
CA ASN A 734 9.12 17.05 -12.95
C ASN A 734 8.63 17.94 -11.79
N VAL A 735 9.19 19.14 -11.60
CA VAL A 735 8.66 20.14 -10.65
C VAL A 735 7.44 20.85 -11.25
N GLU A 736 7.54 21.39 -12.47
CA GLU A 736 6.44 22.09 -13.12
C GLU A 736 5.23 21.19 -13.39
N TRP A 737 5.46 19.93 -13.81
CA TRP A 737 4.42 18.94 -14.04
C TRP A 737 3.60 18.60 -12.78
N ARG A 738 4.24 18.64 -11.60
CA ARG A 738 3.60 18.44 -10.29
C ARG A 738 2.84 19.67 -9.81
N LYS A 739 3.29 20.89 -10.11
CA LYS A 739 2.55 22.13 -9.77
C LYS A 739 1.15 22.17 -10.39
N LEU A 740 0.98 21.55 -11.56
CA LEU A 740 -0.32 21.41 -12.25
C LEU A 740 -1.25 20.35 -11.60
N GLY A 741 -0.84 19.72 -10.49
CA GLY A 741 -1.66 18.80 -9.68
C GLY A 741 -1.78 17.36 -10.24
N PRO A 742 -2.70 16.54 -9.72
CA PRO A 742 -2.98 15.19 -10.24
C PRO A 742 -3.76 15.26 -11.56
N ALA A 743 -3.25 14.63 -12.62
CA ALA A 743 -3.86 14.68 -13.96
C ALA A 743 -5.30 14.13 -13.99
N GLU A 744 -5.60 13.11 -13.17
CA GLU A 744 -6.91 12.47 -13.05
C GLU A 744 -8.08 13.45 -12.77
N HIS A 745 -7.79 14.56 -12.08
CA HIS A 745 -8.79 15.55 -11.66
C HIS A 745 -8.60 16.91 -12.36
N THR A 746 -7.36 17.23 -12.75
CA THR A 746 -6.98 18.50 -13.38
C THR A 746 -7.03 18.50 -14.91
N VAL A 747 -7.25 17.34 -15.55
CA VAL A 747 -7.29 17.18 -17.03
C VAL A 747 -8.61 16.51 -17.44
N PRO A 748 -9.24 16.86 -18.59
CA PRO A 748 -10.44 16.18 -19.06
C PRO A 748 -10.18 14.68 -19.33
N ARG A 749 -11.04 13.79 -18.81
CA ARG A 749 -10.85 12.32 -18.86
C ARG A 749 -10.51 11.77 -20.27
N LYS A 750 -11.15 12.29 -21.32
CA LYS A 750 -10.90 11.85 -22.71
C LYS A 750 -9.46 12.08 -23.19
N ALA A 751 -8.73 13.03 -22.61
CA ALA A 751 -7.37 13.38 -23.01
C ALA A 751 -6.27 12.74 -22.12
N GLN A 752 -6.65 12.21 -20.95
CA GLN A 752 -5.71 11.58 -20.01
C GLN A 752 -4.87 10.43 -20.61
N PRO A 753 -5.40 9.49 -21.44
CA PRO A 753 -4.57 8.41 -21.99
C PRO A 753 -3.50 8.93 -22.96
N ALA A 754 -3.87 9.71 -23.98
CA ALA A 754 -2.92 10.24 -24.98
C ALA A 754 -1.87 11.19 -24.35
N LEU A 755 -2.24 11.91 -23.29
CA LEU A 755 -1.30 12.73 -22.53
C LEU A 755 -0.28 11.87 -21.75
N THR A 756 -0.73 10.76 -21.18
CA THR A 756 0.11 9.81 -20.43
C THR A 756 1.05 9.04 -21.36
N GLU A 757 0.56 8.64 -22.53
CA GLU A 757 1.35 7.99 -23.58
C GLU A 757 2.50 8.89 -24.06
N ARG A 758 2.22 10.14 -24.42
CA ARG A 758 3.25 11.13 -24.79
C ARG A 758 4.24 11.40 -23.67
N LEU A 759 3.77 11.54 -22.42
CA LEU A 759 4.63 11.71 -21.25
C LEU A 759 5.61 10.53 -21.11
N ASN A 760 5.10 9.30 -21.17
CA ASN A 760 5.90 8.10 -21.00
C ASN A 760 6.93 7.93 -22.14
N ALA A 761 6.54 8.22 -23.38
CA ALA A 761 7.45 8.18 -24.53
C ALA A 761 8.55 9.26 -24.44
N ALA A 762 8.19 10.50 -24.08
CA ALA A 762 9.14 11.60 -23.94
C ALA A 762 10.13 11.38 -22.78
N LEU A 763 9.65 10.87 -21.64
CA LEU A 763 10.51 10.48 -20.51
C LEU A 763 11.40 9.29 -20.88
N ALA A 764 10.87 8.22 -21.46
CA ALA A 764 11.67 7.03 -21.83
C ALA A 764 12.84 7.37 -22.76
N ARG A 765 12.61 8.24 -23.76
CA ARG A 765 13.63 8.76 -24.68
C ARG A 765 14.81 9.42 -23.98
N LEU A 766 14.55 10.13 -22.87
CA LEU A 766 15.54 10.96 -22.17
C LEU A 766 16.16 10.22 -20.95
N ASP A 767 15.35 9.54 -20.15
CA ASP A 767 15.79 8.84 -18.95
C ASP A 767 16.57 7.55 -19.24
N SER A 768 16.40 6.88 -20.40
CA SER A 768 17.23 5.70 -20.70
C SER A 768 18.72 6.02 -20.88
N PRO A 769 19.11 6.89 -21.84
CA PRO A 769 20.52 7.26 -21.98
C PRO A 769 21.05 7.99 -20.74
N LEU A 770 20.22 8.73 -20.00
CA LEU A 770 20.63 9.33 -18.73
C LEU A 770 20.88 8.29 -17.62
N ARG A 771 20.09 7.20 -17.55
CA ARG A 771 20.35 6.07 -16.63
C ARG A 771 21.65 5.34 -16.98
N GLU A 772 21.95 5.18 -18.27
CA GLU A 772 23.22 4.61 -18.74
C GLU A 772 24.41 5.53 -18.41
N ALA A 773 24.27 6.84 -18.61
CA ALA A 773 25.28 7.82 -18.22
C ALA A 773 25.51 7.87 -16.70
N ARG A 774 24.44 7.81 -15.90
CA ARG A 774 24.52 7.68 -14.43
C ARG A 774 25.24 6.39 -14.03
N ARG A 775 24.95 5.24 -14.66
CA ARG A 775 25.65 3.97 -14.42
C ARG A 775 27.16 4.10 -14.68
N GLY A 776 27.57 4.57 -15.86
CA GLY A 776 29.00 4.79 -16.16
C GLY A 776 29.69 5.77 -15.19
N ALA A 777 28.95 6.75 -14.66
CA ALA A 777 29.46 7.66 -13.62
C ALA A 777 29.53 7.00 -12.22
N GLN A 778 28.66 6.05 -11.90
CA GLN A 778 28.77 5.17 -10.73
C GLN A 778 29.98 4.23 -10.87
N ASP A 779 30.14 3.57 -12.02
CA ASP A 779 31.24 2.62 -12.28
C ASP A 779 32.60 3.32 -12.15
N LYS A 780 32.72 4.57 -12.64
CA LYS A 780 33.90 5.44 -12.40
C LYS A 780 34.17 5.70 -10.92
N ARG A 781 33.15 5.98 -10.10
CA ARG A 781 33.29 6.15 -8.64
C ARG A 781 33.71 4.85 -7.96
N GLN A 782 33.16 3.70 -8.38
CA GLN A 782 33.58 2.38 -7.90
C GLN A 782 35.04 2.08 -8.28
N GLY A 783 35.49 2.47 -9.48
CA GLY A 783 36.90 2.41 -9.89
C GLY A 783 37.84 3.28 -9.02
N LEU A 784 37.39 4.45 -8.57
CA LEU A 784 38.12 5.28 -7.61
C LEU A 784 38.20 4.64 -6.22
N ILE A 785 37.13 3.98 -5.77
CA ILE A 785 37.13 3.18 -4.53
C ILE A 785 38.09 2.00 -4.65
N ALA A 786 38.10 1.29 -5.78
CA ALA A 786 39.03 0.19 -6.03
C ALA A 786 40.50 0.66 -6.01
N ARG A 787 40.83 1.77 -6.68
CA ARG A 787 42.16 2.39 -6.62
C ARG A 787 42.55 2.85 -5.21
N ALA A 788 41.60 3.37 -4.42
CA ALA A 788 41.83 3.68 -3.02
C ALA A 788 42.09 2.43 -2.17
N ARG A 789 41.40 1.31 -2.44
CA ARG A 789 41.64 0.02 -1.76
C ARG A 789 43.02 -0.56 -2.09
N THR A 790 43.47 -0.47 -3.34
CA THR A 790 44.85 -0.81 -3.73
C THR A 790 45.86 0.06 -2.99
N LEU A 791 45.64 1.38 -2.94
CA LEU A 791 46.52 2.32 -2.22
C LEU A 791 46.56 2.06 -0.70
N ALA A 792 45.47 1.55 -0.12
CA ALA A 792 45.44 1.09 1.28
C ALA A 792 46.29 -0.17 1.50
N ALA A 793 46.26 -1.13 0.57
CA ALA A 793 47.14 -2.29 0.61
C ALA A 793 48.63 -1.90 0.43
N GLU A 794 48.94 -0.99 -0.50
CA GLU A 794 50.29 -0.44 -0.67
C GLU A 794 50.79 0.26 0.61
N ALA A 795 49.95 1.08 1.24
CA ALA A 795 50.29 1.78 2.48
C ALA A 795 50.52 0.81 3.65
N ALA A 796 49.68 -0.23 3.79
CA ALA A 796 49.86 -1.29 4.78
C ALA A 796 51.13 -2.13 4.55
N ALA A 797 51.53 -2.32 3.28
CA ALA A 797 52.79 -2.97 2.90
C ALA A 797 54.05 -2.09 3.09
N GLY A 798 53.91 -0.86 3.63
CA GLY A 798 55.03 0.02 3.98
C GLY A 798 55.45 1.02 2.89
N ALA A 799 54.63 1.24 1.86
CA ALA A 799 54.90 2.24 0.83
C ALA A 799 55.08 3.66 1.42
N HIS A 800 55.96 4.46 0.83
CA HIS A 800 56.44 5.70 1.42
C HIS A 800 55.31 6.75 1.59
N GLY A 801 55.02 7.11 2.84
CA GLY A 801 53.85 7.88 3.22
C GLY A 801 53.74 9.33 2.70
N ARG A 802 54.71 9.83 1.92
CA ARG A 802 54.59 11.14 1.23
C ARG A 802 53.89 11.00 -0.12
N ASP A 803 54.17 9.93 -0.86
CA ASP A 803 53.60 9.66 -2.17
C ASP A 803 52.14 9.18 -2.04
N VAL A 804 51.86 8.40 -0.99
CA VAL A 804 50.50 8.01 -0.59
C VAL A 804 49.59 9.25 -0.41
N VAL A 805 50.08 10.32 0.24
CA VAL A 805 49.30 11.55 0.45
C VAL A 805 48.99 12.28 -0.87
N ASN A 806 49.91 12.24 -1.84
CA ASN A 806 49.67 12.83 -3.17
C ASN A 806 48.64 12.00 -3.96
N ARG A 807 48.82 10.68 -4.01
CA ARG A 807 47.85 9.74 -4.64
C ARG A 807 46.44 9.85 -4.04
N VAL A 808 46.32 10.02 -2.72
CA VAL A 808 45.02 10.28 -2.05
C VAL A 808 44.40 11.60 -2.53
N ARG A 809 45.19 12.66 -2.68
CA ARG A 809 44.69 13.97 -3.17
C ARG A 809 44.28 13.92 -4.64
N GLU A 810 44.99 13.16 -5.47
CA GLU A 810 44.65 12.89 -6.86
C GLU A 810 43.29 12.17 -6.95
N LEU A 811 43.10 11.08 -6.20
CA LEU A 811 41.83 10.36 -6.13
C LEU A 811 40.67 11.23 -5.61
N GLN A 812 40.91 12.09 -4.61
CA GLN A 812 39.93 13.06 -4.12
C GLN A 812 39.60 14.14 -5.18
N GLY A 813 40.56 14.54 -5.99
CA GLY A 813 40.38 15.47 -7.11
C GLY A 813 39.54 14.84 -8.23
N GLU A 814 39.88 13.63 -8.66
CA GLU A 814 39.12 12.85 -9.63
C GLU A 814 37.68 12.59 -9.15
N TRP A 815 37.48 12.27 -7.87
CA TRP A 815 36.16 12.12 -7.27
C TRP A 815 35.31 13.38 -7.44
N GLN A 816 35.86 14.55 -7.04
CA GLN A 816 35.16 15.82 -7.14
C GLN A 816 34.84 16.20 -8.58
N GLN A 817 35.67 15.84 -9.56
CA GLN A 817 35.41 16.08 -10.98
C GLN A 817 34.22 15.24 -11.48
N ASN A 818 34.23 13.92 -11.22
CA ASN A 818 33.14 13.03 -11.60
C ASN A 818 31.81 13.42 -10.91
N ALA A 819 31.84 13.75 -9.62
CA ALA A 819 30.67 14.21 -8.87
C ALA A 819 30.10 15.55 -9.36
N LYS A 820 30.94 16.48 -9.84
CA LYS A 820 30.49 17.75 -10.42
C LYS A 820 29.93 17.60 -11.83
N ALA A 821 30.46 16.65 -12.60
CA ALA A 821 30.12 16.42 -14.00
C ALA A 821 28.75 15.74 -14.17
N LEU A 822 28.47 14.65 -13.44
CA LEU A 822 27.16 14.03 -13.39
C LEU A 822 26.79 13.62 -11.96
N PRO A 823 25.92 14.39 -11.27
CA PRO A 823 25.39 14.03 -9.96
C PRO A 823 24.55 12.75 -10.02
N LEU A 824 24.78 11.83 -9.08
CA LEU A 824 23.94 10.65 -8.89
C LEU A 824 22.76 10.95 -7.94
N PRO A 825 21.71 10.10 -7.93
CA PRO A 825 20.74 10.04 -6.85
C PRO A 825 21.41 10.07 -5.46
N ARG A 826 20.82 10.83 -4.53
CA ARG A 826 21.47 11.12 -3.23
C ARG A 826 21.84 9.88 -2.41
N GLY A 827 21.07 8.79 -2.52
CA GLY A 827 21.38 7.53 -1.84
C GLY A 827 22.67 6.89 -2.36
N GLU A 828 22.78 6.75 -3.68
CA GLU A 828 23.94 6.17 -4.38
C GLU A 828 25.21 7.01 -4.14
N GLU A 829 25.14 8.33 -4.32
CA GLU A 829 26.28 9.22 -4.09
C GLU A 829 26.78 9.15 -2.63
N ASN A 830 25.85 9.13 -1.66
CA ASN A 830 26.20 9.05 -0.24
C ASN A 830 26.83 7.70 0.13
N ALA A 831 26.34 6.58 -0.42
CA ALA A 831 26.89 5.25 -0.16
C ALA A 831 28.31 5.12 -0.72
N LEU A 832 28.48 5.47 -2.01
CA LEU A 832 29.79 5.43 -2.67
C LEU A 832 30.79 6.38 -2.00
N TRP A 833 30.35 7.59 -1.60
CA TRP A 833 31.20 8.53 -0.85
C TRP A 833 31.57 8.00 0.54
N ALA A 834 30.68 7.31 1.25
CA ALA A 834 30.99 6.70 2.53
C ALA A 834 32.04 5.58 2.40
N GLU A 835 31.92 4.72 1.40
CA GLU A 835 32.93 3.69 1.07
C GLU A 835 34.29 4.30 0.68
N PHE A 836 34.28 5.30 -0.20
CA PHE A 836 35.50 6.01 -0.61
C PHE A 836 36.16 6.67 0.60
N LYS A 837 35.42 7.49 1.36
CA LYS A 837 35.95 8.16 2.54
C LYS A 837 36.44 7.18 3.59
N GLY A 838 35.71 6.10 3.88
CA GLY A 838 36.15 5.07 4.83
C GLY A 838 37.46 4.39 4.42
N THR A 839 37.64 4.18 3.11
CA THR A 839 38.90 3.66 2.55
C THR A 839 40.04 4.66 2.73
N ILE A 840 39.81 5.96 2.47
CA ILE A 840 40.82 7.02 2.68
C ILE A 840 41.15 7.22 4.17
N ASP A 841 40.15 7.27 5.05
CA ASP A 841 40.35 7.36 6.51
C ASP A 841 41.18 6.15 7.01
N GLY A 842 40.95 4.96 6.44
CA GLY A 842 41.73 3.75 6.68
C GLY A 842 43.21 3.87 6.27
N ILE A 843 43.51 4.47 5.11
CA ILE A 843 44.90 4.75 4.68
C ILE A 843 45.63 5.61 5.72
N PHE A 844 45.00 6.68 6.20
CA PHE A 844 45.60 7.53 7.22
C PHE A 844 45.76 6.82 8.56
N SER A 845 44.75 6.07 9.01
CA SER A 845 44.82 5.28 10.24
C SER A 845 45.94 4.23 10.20
N ALA A 846 46.15 3.55 9.07
CA ALA A 846 47.22 2.57 8.90
C ALA A 846 48.61 3.26 8.91
N ARG A 847 48.75 4.38 8.19
CA ARG A 847 49.98 5.18 8.19
C ARG A 847 50.32 5.69 9.60
N ASP A 848 49.36 6.23 10.33
CA ASP A 848 49.62 6.84 11.63
C ASP A 848 49.84 5.79 12.73
N ALA A 849 49.21 4.61 12.62
CA ALA A 849 49.57 3.44 13.43
C ALA A 849 51.01 2.96 13.15
N ALA A 850 51.43 2.88 11.88
CA ALA A 850 52.80 2.50 11.50
C ALA A 850 53.85 3.53 11.97
N ASN A 851 53.53 4.83 11.95
CA ASN A 851 54.38 5.87 12.54
C ASN A 851 54.47 5.69 14.08
N SER A 852 53.33 5.52 14.75
CA SER A 852 53.28 5.34 16.21
C SER A 852 53.99 4.07 16.70
N ALA A 853 54.00 3.01 15.89
CA ALA A 853 54.77 1.80 16.18
C ALA A 853 56.28 2.07 16.15
N ARG A 854 56.77 2.76 15.11
CA ARG A 854 58.20 3.11 14.96
C ARG A 854 58.65 4.13 16.02
N ASP A 855 57.80 5.08 16.39
CA ASP A 855 58.06 6.01 17.50
C ASP A 855 58.08 5.28 18.86
N ALA A 856 57.35 4.18 19.02
CA ALA A 856 57.42 3.33 20.22
C ALA A 856 58.69 2.47 20.22
N GLU A 857 59.04 1.82 19.10
CA GLU A 857 60.31 1.10 18.91
C GLU A 857 61.52 2.00 19.24
N PHE A 858 61.54 3.23 18.71
CA PHE A 858 62.62 4.19 18.99
C PHE A 858 62.67 4.57 20.47
N LYS A 859 61.53 4.75 21.15
CA LYS A 859 61.50 5.03 22.61
C LYS A 859 62.01 3.86 23.44
N THR A 860 61.67 2.62 23.07
CA THR A 860 62.25 1.42 23.71
C THR A 860 63.76 1.38 23.51
N ASN A 861 64.24 1.56 22.27
CA ASN A 861 65.67 1.64 21.96
C ASN A 861 66.38 2.76 22.75
N ALA A 862 65.73 3.90 22.97
CA ALA A 862 66.27 5.01 23.77
C ALA A 862 66.40 4.65 25.25
N ALA A 863 65.36 4.04 25.82
CA ALA A 863 65.35 3.59 27.22
C ALA A 863 66.40 2.49 27.47
N GLU A 864 66.52 1.52 26.56
CA GLU A 864 67.54 0.47 26.64
C GLU A 864 68.96 1.06 26.52
N ARG A 865 69.20 1.99 25.60
CA ARG A 865 70.47 2.72 25.48
C ARG A 865 70.78 3.59 26.70
N ALA A 866 69.78 4.23 27.30
CA ALA A 866 69.94 5.01 28.54
C ALA A 866 70.34 4.10 29.71
N ALA A 867 69.69 2.94 29.86
CA ALA A 867 70.06 1.95 30.87
C ALA A 867 71.48 1.40 30.69
N LEU A 868 71.98 1.28 29.44
CA LEU A 868 73.39 0.95 29.20
C LEU A 868 74.36 2.07 29.58
N CYS A 869 73.99 3.34 29.37
CA CYS A 869 74.77 4.48 29.87
C CYS A 869 74.84 4.45 31.39
N GLU A 870 73.69 4.33 32.06
CA GLU A 870 73.58 4.27 33.52
C GLU A 870 74.33 3.07 34.12
N ARG A 871 74.37 1.92 33.42
CA ARG A 871 75.15 0.75 33.81
C ARG A 871 76.67 0.99 33.80
N LEU A 872 77.19 1.83 32.91
CA LEU A 872 78.61 2.22 32.90
C LEU A 872 78.90 3.41 33.83
N GLU A 873 78.02 4.40 33.88
CA GLU A 873 78.14 5.57 34.76
C GLU A 873 78.08 5.19 36.25
N GLY A 874 77.29 4.16 36.60
CA GLY A 874 77.19 3.59 37.95
C GLY A 874 78.18 2.47 38.26
N LEU A 875 79.12 2.15 37.37
CA LEU A 875 80.08 1.06 37.58
C LEU A 875 81.16 1.49 38.59
N SER A 876 81.24 0.80 39.73
CA SER A 876 82.25 1.11 40.76
C SER A 876 83.66 0.87 40.21
N LEU A 877 84.48 1.92 40.21
CA LEU A 877 85.88 1.86 39.75
C LEU A 877 86.80 1.13 40.74
N ASP A 878 86.34 0.81 41.95
CA ASP A 878 87.05 -0.04 42.91
C ASP A 878 86.79 -1.54 42.69
N ALA A 879 85.94 -1.89 41.71
CA ALA A 879 85.67 -3.28 41.33
C ALA A 879 86.88 -3.95 40.66
N PRO A 880 87.00 -5.29 40.68
CA PRO A 880 88.12 -5.99 40.07
C PRO A 880 88.30 -5.65 38.58
N ASP A 881 89.55 -5.40 38.21
CA ASP A 881 90.05 -5.12 36.86
C ASP A 881 89.47 -6.06 35.76
N ALA A 882 89.15 -7.31 36.09
CA ALA A 882 88.54 -8.29 35.19
C ALA A 882 87.01 -8.08 35.00
N GLU A 883 86.30 -7.64 36.03
CA GLU A 883 84.86 -7.38 36.02
C GLU A 883 84.54 -6.08 35.25
N LEU A 884 85.39 -5.06 35.40
CA LEU A 884 85.34 -3.83 34.60
C LEU A 884 85.49 -4.14 33.10
N ARG A 885 86.53 -4.91 32.69
CA ARG A 885 86.74 -5.32 31.29
C ARG A 885 85.59 -6.18 30.75
N ARG A 886 85.03 -7.07 31.56
CA ARG A 886 83.85 -7.87 31.20
C ARG A 886 82.62 -6.97 30.97
N THR A 887 82.38 -6.01 31.86
CA THR A 887 81.20 -5.12 31.77
C THR A 887 81.25 -4.24 30.52
N LEU A 888 82.42 -3.69 30.18
CA LEU A 888 82.61 -2.97 28.91
C LEU A 888 82.29 -3.84 27.68
N ALA A 889 82.75 -5.08 27.66
CA ALA A 889 82.49 -6.01 26.54
C ALA A 889 80.99 -6.39 26.43
N GLU A 890 80.32 -6.63 27.55
CA GLU A 890 78.88 -6.91 27.57
C GLU A 890 78.05 -5.70 27.10
N VAL A 891 78.35 -4.50 27.60
CA VAL A 891 77.64 -3.27 27.22
C VAL A 891 77.86 -2.92 25.75
N ALA A 892 79.09 -3.05 25.23
CA ALA A 892 79.36 -2.85 23.80
C ALA A 892 78.58 -3.83 22.91
N GLN A 893 78.48 -5.11 23.31
CA GLN A 893 77.67 -6.09 22.59
C GLN A 893 76.17 -5.77 22.66
N GLN A 894 75.67 -5.29 23.80
CA GLN A 894 74.26 -4.90 23.96
C GLN A 894 73.95 -3.64 23.12
N TRP A 895 74.82 -2.62 23.14
CA TRP A 895 74.65 -1.39 22.36
C TRP A 895 74.57 -1.63 20.84
N GLN A 896 75.36 -2.58 20.31
CA GLN A 896 75.31 -2.97 18.90
C GLN A 896 74.03 -3.73 18.51
N ARG A 897 73.30 -4.31 19.46
CA ARG A 897 72.02 -5.01 19.21
C ARG A 897 70.82 -4.07 19.25
N ILE A 898 70.86 -3.02 20.06
CA ILE A 898 69.73 -2.09 20.24
C ILE A 898 69.60 -1.20 19.00
N GLY A 899 68.38 -1.07 18.48
CA GLY A 899 68.08 -0.25 17.31
C GLY A 899 68.32 1.25 17.52
N PRO A 900 68.08 2.08 16.49
CA PRO A 900 68.25 3.52 16.60
C PRO A 900 67.22 4.15 17.57
N ALA A 901 67.67 5.17 18.31
CA ALA A 901 66.85 6.00 19.20
C ALA A 901 66.30 7.25 18.45
N PRO A 902 65.37 8.04 19.03
CA PRO A 902 64.86 9.27 18.42
C PRO A 902 66.01 10.26 18.20
N ARG A 903 66.00 10.98 17.07
CA ARG A 903 67.09 11.88 16.65
C ARG A 903 67.48 12.95 17.68
N ALA A 904 66.55 13.37 18.54
CA ALA A 904 66.83 14.35 19.60
C ALA A 904 67.68 13.77 20.75
N GLU A 905 67.52 12.48 21.05
CA GLU A 905 68.16 11.80 22.18
C GLU A 905 69.40 11.00 21.75
N ALA A 906 69.39 10.46 20.53
CA ALA A 906 70.42 9.55 20.02
C ALA A 906 71.85 10.10 20.19
N ALA A 907 72.10 11.35 19.80
CA ALA A 907 73.42 11.99 19.93
C ALA A 907 73.84 12.23 21.39
N SER A 908 72.89 12.45 22.31
CA SER A 908 73.17 12.63 23.74
C SER A 908 73.47 11.29 24.43
N LEU A 909 72.77 10.22 24.05
CA LEU A 909 73.04 8.87 24.53
C LEU A 909 74.38 8.34 23.99
N GLU A 910 74.70 8.62 22.73
CA GLU A 910 75.99 8.28 22.11
C GLU A 910 77.15 9.04 22.76
N ALA A 911 76.98 10.33 23.09
CA ALA A 911 77.98 11.07 23.86
C ALA A 911 78.17 10.53 25.29
N ARG A 912 77.08 10.13 25.98
CA ARG A 912 77.14 9.52 27.32
C ARG A 912 77.90 8.20 27.32
N ILE A 913 77.57 7.26 26.43
CA ILE A 913 78.19 5.93 26.41
C ILE A 913 79.70 6.01 26.11
N ILE A 914 80.12 6.92 25.22
CA ILE A 914 81.53 7.16 24.91
C ILE A 914 82.28 7.73 26.13
N ALA A 915 81.71 8.75 26.79
CA ALA A 915 82.32 9.35 27.97
C ALA A 915 82.45 8.35 29.14
N ALA A 916 81.47 7.47 29.33
CA ALA A 916 81.49 6.45 30.37
C ALA A 916 82.53 5.33 30.08
N ASP A 917 82.57 4.84 28.84
CA ASP A 917 83.58 3.87 28.37
C ASP A 917 85.02 4.44 28.53
N GLU A 918 85.24 5.70 28.16
CA GLU A 918 86.51 6.40 28.38
C GLU A 918 86.94 6.46 29.85
N VAL A 919 86.00 6.73 30.78
CA VAL A 919 86.30 6.81 32.22
C VAL A 919 86.75 5.45 32.76
N VAL A 920 86.06 4.36 32.40
CA VAL A 920 86.42 3.01 32.84
C VAL A 920 87.75 2.56 32.23
N ARG A 921 87.99 2.83 30.94
CA ARG A 921 89.30 2.54 30.30
C ARG A 921 90.44 3.31 30.98
N ARG A 922 90.28 4.62 31.16
CA ARG A 922 91.26 5.48 31.84
C ARG A 922 91.58 5.03 33.26
N HIS A 923 90.59 4.43 33.98
CA HIS A 923 90.88 3.77 35.25
C HIS A 923 91.73 2.50 35.05
N LEU A 924 91.33 1.59 34.15
CA LEU A 924 92.04 0.33 33.87
C LEU A 924 93.48 0.56 33.41
N ASP A 925 93.71 1.56 32.55
CA ASP A 925 95.04 1.94 32.08
C ASP A 925 95.88 2.50 33.24
N GLY A 926 95.27 3.33 34.10
CA GLY A 926 95.88 3.80 35.34
C GLY A 926 96.16 2.67 36.35
N SER A 927 95.32 1.64 36.41
CA SER A 927 95.51 0.44 37.24
C SER A 927 96.70 -0.37 36.75
N ALA A 928 96.77 -0.61 35.44
CA ALA A 928 97.90 -1.28 34.78
C ALA A 928 99.22 -0.51 34.97
N GLN A 929 99.24 0.81 34.80
CA GLN A 929 100.45 1.62 34.99
C GLN A 929 100.87 1.67 36.47
N ARG A 930 99.94 1.68 37.43
CA ARG A 930 100.25 1.53 38.88
C ARG A 930 100.89 0.16 39.17
N ALA A 931 100.32 -0.91 38.62
CA ALA A 931 100.87 -2.27 38.76
C ALA A 931 102.26 -2.40 38.12
N TRP A 932 102.48 -1.78 36.95
CA TRP A 932 103.78 -1.70 36.28
C TRP A 932 104.82 -0.96 37.12
N HIS A 933 104.48 0.25 37.62
CA HIS A 933 105.38 1.00 38.52
C HIS A 933 105.74 0.19 39.77
N ALA A 934 104.77 -0.44 40.43
CA ALA A 934 105.01 -1.30 41.59
C ALA A 934 105.86 -2.54 41.24
N GLY A 935 105.71 -3.09 40.04
CA GLY A 935 106.57 -4.13 39.49
C GLY A 935 108.03 -3.68 39.35
N CYS A 936 108.26 -2.49 38.77
CA CYS A 936 109.58 -1.88 38.63
C CYS A 936 110.22 -1.47 39.98
N ASP A 937 109.43 -0.93 40.91
CA ASP A 937 109.91 -0.58 42.25
C ASP A 937 110.29 -1.84 43.04
N ALA A 938 109.55 -2.94 42.88
CA ALA A 938 109.92 -4.23 43.44
C ALA A 938 111.15 -4.87 42.77
N LEU A 939 111.38 -4.66 41.48
CA LEU A 939 112.63 -5.06 40.81
C LEU A 939 113.83 -4.30 41.41
N LEU A 940 113.72 -2.98 41.58
CA LEU A 940 114.76 -2.15 42.20
C LEU A 940 115.04 -2.59 43.65
N ALA A 941 113.99 -2.82 44.45
CA ALA A 941 114.15 -3.27 45.83
C ALA A 941 114.76 -4.68 45.92
N LYS A 942 114.38 -5.63 45.04
CA LYS A 942 114.99 -6.96 44.96
C LYS A 942 116.44 -6.91 44.46
N LEU A 943 116.76 -5.99 43.54
CA LEU A 943 118.13 -5.73 43.10
C LEU A 943 118.99 -5.17 44.25
N ALA A 944 118.45 -4.25 45.04
CA ALA A 944 119.14 -3.72 46.23
C ALA A 944 119.41 -4.82 47.27
N LEU A 945 118.47 -5.73 47.52
CA LEU A 945 118.68 -6.91 48.38
C LEU A 945 119.80 -7.83 47.85
N CYS A 946 119.90 -8.02 46.53
CA CYS A 946 121.04 -8.72 45.91
C CYS A 946 122.37 -7.97 46.10
N ASP A 947 122.36 -6.64 46.01
CA ASP A 947 123.56 -5.81 46.19
C ASP A 947 124.04 -5.75 47.65
N GLU A 948 123.12 -5.70 48.63
CA GLU A 948 123.40 -5.85 50.08
C GLU A 948 124.10 -7.19 50.37
N LEU A 949 123.54 -8.29 49.86
CA LEU A 949 124.11 -9.65 49.95
C LEU A 949 125.50 -9.76 49.32
N GLU A 950 125.79 -9.00 48.26
CA GLU A 950 127.08 -9.02 47.57
C GLU A 950 128.14 -8.10 48.20
N ARG A 951 127.76 -7.08 48.97
CA ARG A 951 128.69 -6.28 49.79
C ARG A 951 128.93 -6.88 51.18
N GLY A 952 128.01 -7.72 51.67
CA GLY A 952 128.05 -8.27 53.03
C GLY A 952 127.54 -7.29 54.10
N GLU A 953 126.77 -6.29 53.69
CA GLU A 953 126.37 -5.15 54.52
C GLU A 953 125.09 -5.43 55.34
N GLY A 954 125.20 -6.37 56.27
CA GLY A 954 124.24 -6.55 57.37
C GLY A 954 123.04 -7.49 57.11
N ALA A 955 122.45 -7.92 58.22
CA ALA A 955 121.37 -8.90 58.35
C ALA A 955 121.67 -10.35 57.89
N ASP A 956 121.15 -11.31 58.65
CA ASP A 956 121.21 -12.73 58.29
C ASP A 956 120.34 -13.06 57.07
N LYS A 957 120.80 -14.02 56.25
CA LYS A 957 120.08 -14.50 55.06
C LYS A 957 118.56 -14.78 55.26
N PRO A 958 118.08 -15.41 56.35
CA PRO A 958 116.63 -15.53 56.61
C PRO A 958 115.87 -14.19 56.65
N ALA A 959 116.41 -13.14 57.28
CA ALA A 959 115.75 -11.83 57.35
C ALA A 959 115.70 -11.13 55.97
N LEU A 960 116.70 -11.39 55.13
CA LEU A 960 116.72 -10.91 53.73
C LEU A 960 115.73 -11.69 52.85
N ALA A 961 115.47 -12.98 53.13
CA ALA A 961 114.42 -13.76 52.49
C ALA A 961 113.00 -13.30 52.90
N GLU A 962 112.81 -12.90 54.16
CA GLU A 962 111.56 -12.27 54.62
C GLU A 962 111.32 -10.93 53.89
N ARG A 963 112.31 -10.03 53.88
CA ARG A 963 112.29 -8.77 53.10
C ARG A 963 112.01 -9.01 51.61
N TRP A 964 112.52 -10.09 51.00
CA TRP A 964 112.21 -10.46 49.63
C TRP A 964 110.74 -10.86 49.43
N SER A 965 110.22 -11.69 50.33
CA SER A 965 108.85 -12.23 50.24
C SER A 965 107.77 -11.16 50.40
N ALA A 966 108.07 -10.07 51.11
CA ALA A 966 107.20 -8.91 51.25
C ALA A 966 107.14 -8.01 49.99
N LEU A 967 108.04 -8.18 49.02
CA LEU A 967 108.10 -7.36 47.81
C LEU A 967 107.29 -7.98 46.65
N PRO A 968 106.38 -7.23 46.00
CA PRO A 968 105.43 -7.79 45.04
C PRO A 968 106.09 -8.42 43.79
N GLY A 969 105.38 -9.36 43.18
CA GLY A 969 105.79 -10.10 41.98
C GLY A 969 105.23 -9.53 40.67
N GLY A 970 105.03 -8.22 40.59
CA GLY A 970 104.33 -7.54 39.47
C GLY A 970 105.14 -7.39 38.17
N HIS A 971 106.09 -8.29 37.89
CA HIS A 971 107.02 -8.20 36.76
C HIS A 971 107.22 -9.56 36.07
N PRO A 972 107.74 -9.62 34.83
CA PRO A 972 107.92 -10.87 34.09
C PRO A 972 108.63 -11.97 34.89
N PRO A 973 108.13 -13.22 34.88
CA PRO A 973 108.64 -14.27 35.78
C PRO A 973 110.11 -14.61 35.54
N ALA A 974 110.59 -14.48 34.30
CA ALA A 974 112.01 -14.66 33.96
C ALA A 974 112.93 -13.65 34.67
N TRP A 975 112.42 -12.46 35.04
CA TRP A 975 113.18 -11.45 35.77
C TRP A 975 113.19 -11.74 37.28
N GLU A 976 112.08 -12.23 37.86
CA GLU A 976 112.02 -12.73 39.24
C GLU A 976 112.94 -13.96 39.43
N ASP A 977 112.91 -14.92 38.50
CA ASP A 977 113.75 -16.13 38.55
C ASP A 977 115.25 -15.78 38.41
N ALA A 978 115.61 -14.84 37.53
CA ALA A 978 116.98 -14.32 37.40
C ALA A 978 117.46 -13.62 38.69
N LEU A 979 116.61 -12.78 39.29
CA LEU A 979 116.91 -12.12 40.56
C LEU A 979 117.05 -13.12 41.72
N ARG A 980 116.22 -14.18 41.79
CA ARG A 980 116.37 -15.28 42.77
C ARG A 980 117.70 -16.01 42.60
N GLN A 981 118.12 -16.29 41.36
CA GLN A 981 119.41 -16.90 41.06
C GLN A 981 120.58 -16.00 41.54
N ARG A 982 120.45 -14.67 41.40
CA ARG A 982 121.42 -13.72 41.94
C ARG A 982 121.44 -13.71 43.47
N ALA A 983 120.29 -13.68 44.14
CA ALA A 983 120.21 -13.63 45.60
C ALA A 983 120.73 -14.92 46.29
N ALA A 984 120.41 -16.10 45.74
CA ALA A 984 120.76 -17.41 46.32
C ALA A 984 120.40 -17.54 47.82
N LEU A 985 119.19 -17.06 48.17
CA LEU A 985 118.62 -17.07 49.52
C LEU A 985 118.01 -18.45 49.87
N PRO A 986 118.08 -18.90 51.14
CA PRO A 986 117.46 -20.16 51.56
C PRO A 986 115.95 -20.21 51.30
N GLY A 987 115.43 -21.36 50.88
CA GLY A 987 114.00 -21.57 50.59
C GLY A 987 113.50 -20.98 49.27
N LEU A 988 114.17 -19.98 48.71
CA LEU A 988 113.82 -19.37 47.41
C LEU A 988 114.40 -20.20 46.25
N ALA A 989 113.74 -21.32 45.93
CA ALA A 989 114.06 -22.10 44.74
C ALA A 989 113.87 -21.26 43.47
N ALA A 990 114.95 -21.04 42.72
CA ALA A 990 114.89 -20.50 41.37
C ALA A 990 114.35 -21.58 40.42
N ARG A 991 113.41 -21.20 39.53
CA ARG A 991 113.01 -22.11 38.45
C ARG A 991 114.15 -22.21 37.44
N SER A 992 114.23 -23.34 36.73
CA SER A 992 115.39 -23.70 35.89
C SER A 992 115.82 -22.58 34.93
N ALA A 993 116.83 -21.81 35.32
CA ALA A 993 117.38 -20.74 34.51
C ALA A 993 118.01 -21.32 33.23
N ALA A 994 117.83 -20.63 32.11
CA ALA A 994 118.53 -20.96 30.87
C ALA A 994 120.05 -20.85 31.09
N ALA A 995 120.83 -21.68 30.38
CA ALA A 995 122.29 -21.71 30.54
C ALA A 995 122.91 -20.31 30.34
N ALA A 996 123.79 -19.92 31.26
CA ALA A 996 124.39 -18.60 31.27
C ALA A 996 125.31 -18.40 30.05
N VAL A 997 124.80 -17.72 29.02
CA VAL A 997 125.58 -17.34 27.83
C VAL A 997 126.74 -16.44 28.26
N PRO A 998 127.99 -16.70 27.82
CA PRO A 998 129.20 -16.03 28.30
C PRO A 998 129.39 -14.62 27.71
N ASN A 999 128.38 -13.75 27.89
CA ASN A 999 128.47 -12.33 27.59
C ASN A 999 129.19 -11.54 28.70
N THR A 1000 129.80 -10.41 28.34
CA THR A 1000 130.32 -9.43 29.30
C THR A 1000 129.16 -8.57 29.84
N PRO A 1001 129.26 -8.00 31.06
CA PRO A 1001 128.21 -7.09 31.55
C PRO A 1001 127.99 -5.92 30.59
N GLU A 1002 129.07 -5.39 30.02
CA GLU A 1002 129.03 -4.31 29.03
C GLU A 1002 128.29 -4.67 27.74
N SER A 1003 128.45 -5.88 27.18
CA SER A 1003 127.70 -6.27 25.99
C SER A 1003 126.20 -6.42 26.29
N LEU A 1004 125.84 -6.89 27.49
CA LEU A 1004 124.44 -6.97 27.94
C LEU A 1004 123.83 -5.57 28.15
N PHE A 1005 124.52 -4.64 28.83
CA PHE A 1005 124.05 -3.25 28.96
C PHE A 1005 123.79 -2.62 27.59
N LEU A 1006 124.75 -2.72 26.67
CA LEU A 1006 124.63 -2.13 25.33
C LEU A 1006 123.50 -2.78 24.50
N GLN A 1007 123.25 -4.08 24.65
CA GLN A 1007 122.11 -4.77 24.01
C GLN A 1007 120.77 -4.30 24.58
N VAL A 1008 120.65 -4.18 25.90
CA VAL A 1008 119.42 -3.73 26.58
C VAL A 1008 119.12 -2.27 26.25
N GLU A 1009 120.12 -1.39 26.36
CA GLU A 1009 120.02 0.02 25.97
C GLU A 1009 119.68 0.16 24.47
N ALA A 1010 120.28 -0.65 23.59
CA ALA A 1010 119.96 -0.63 22.16
C ALA A 1010 118.52 -1.08 21.87
N GLY A 1011 118.04 -2.15 22.51
CA GLY A 1011 116.72 -2.75 22.26
C GLY A 1011 115.56 -1.89 22.77
N TRP A 1012 115.68 -1.31 23.96
CA TRP A 1012 114.65 -0.40 24.50
C TRP A 1012 114.82 1.06 24.09
N GLY A 1013 115.89 1.39 23.36
CA GLY A 1013 116.14 2.74 22.84
C GLY A 1013 116.67 3.75 23.86
N LEU A 1014 117.07 3.30 25.06
CA LEU A 1014 117.60 4.15 26.14
C LEU A 1014 118.89 4.88 25.71
N GLU A 1015 119.29 5.95 26.40
CA GLU A 1015 120.60 6.56 26.18
C GLU A 1015 121.68 5.78 26.93
N SER A 1016 122.86 5.60 26.31
CA SER A 1016 124.01 4.99 26.98
C SER A 1016 124.80 6.07 27.73
N PRO A 1017 125.32 5.82 28.94
CA PRO A 1017 126.09 6.82 29.68
C PRO A 1017 127.30 7.37 28.91
N GLN A 1018 127.71 8.60 29.22
CA GLN A 1018 128.86 9.24 28.59
C GLN A 1018 130.12 8.35 28.67
N GLY A 1019 130.79 8.18 27.53
CA GLY A 1019 131.88 7.21 27.34
C GLY A 1019 131.45 5.92 26.63
N TYR A 1020 130.23 5.43 26.87
CA TYR A 1020 129.74 4.17 26.26
C TYR A 1020 129.04 4.34 24.92
N GLU A 1021 128.71 5.58 24.52
CA GLU A 1021 128.08 5.87 23.23
C GLU A 1021 128.87 5.33 22.03
N ALA A 1022 130.20 5.43 22.04
CA ALA A 1022 131.05 4.95 20.95
C ALA A 1022 130.93 3.43 20.80
N ALA A 1023 131.05 2.69 21.92
CA ALA A 1023 130.86 1.24 21.96
C ALA A 1023 129.43 0.82 21.55
N ARG A 1024 128.40 1.63 21.88
CA ARG A 1024 127.02 1.39 21.42
C ARG A 1024 126.87 1.57 19.91
N ARG A 1025 127.49 2.61 19.34
CA ARG A 1025 127.49 2.88 17.89
C ARG A 1025 128.24 1.76 17.15
N GLU A 1026 129.41 1.36 17.65
CA GLU A 1026 130.20 0.25 17.11
C GLU A 1026 129.44 -1.09 17.19
N MET A 1027 128.83 -1.41 18.33
CA MET A 1027 128.01 -2.63 18.47
C MET A 1027 126.84 -2.65 17.48
N LYS A 1028 126.12 -1.52 17.31
CA LYS A 1028 125.06 -1.40 16.31
C LYS A 1028 125.59 -1.56 14.88
N LEU A 1029 126.75 -0.99 14.56
CA LEU A 1029 127.41 -1.14 13.25
C LEU A 1029 127.88 -2.58 13.00
N LEU A 1030 128.40 -3.28 14.02
CA LEU A 1030 128.79 -4.68 13.94
C LEU A 1030 127.59 -5.60 13.75
N ALA A 1031 126.50 -5.39 14.49
CA ALA A 1031 125.25 -6.14 14.32
C ALA A 1031 124.62 -5.91 12.93
N MET A 1032 124.59 -4.65 12.46
CA MET A 1032 124.14 -4.30 11.11
C MET A 1032 125.03 -4.92 10.02
N LYS A 1033 126.36 -4.91 10.20
CA LYS A 1033 127.31 -5.57 9.30
C LYS A 1033 127.08 -7.09 9.26
N GLN A 1034 126.94 -7.75 10.40
CA GLN A 1034 126.68 -9.19 10.47
C GLN A 1034 125.34 -9.57 9.80
N ALA A 1035 124.29 -8.75 9.98
CA ALA A 1035 123.02 -8.92 9.29
C ALA A 1035 123.13 -8.77 7.76
N MET A 1036 123.95 -7.83 7.29
CA MET A 1036 124.22 -7.60 5.85
C MET A 1036 125.13 -8.66 5.22
N GLU A 1037 126.09 -9.22 5.97
CA GLU A 1037 127.05 -10.21 5.46
C GLU A 1037 126.44 -11.63 5.37
N GLY A 1038 125.42 -11.93 6.17
CA GLY A 1038 124.50 -13.08 6.02
C GLY A 1038 125.10 -14.50 6.13
N ARG A 1039 126.42 -14.64 6.23
CA ARG A 1039 127.15 -15.91 6.10
C ARG A 1039 127.71 -16.52 7.39
N HIS A 1040 127.54 -15.86 8.53
CA HIS A 1040 127.80 -16.46 9.83
C HIS A 1040 126.57 -16.38 10.72
N ARG A 1041 125.80 -17.48 10.77
CA ARG A 1041 125.03 -17.79 11.98
C ARG A 1041 126.05 -18.13 13.07
N SER A 1042 126.18 -17.23 14.06
CA SER A 1042 126.81 -17.57 15.33
C SER A 1042 126.14 -18.81 15.92
N LYS A 1043 126.89 -19.62 16.68
CA LYS A 1043 126.36 -20.85 17.30
C LYS A 1043 125.36 -20.57 18.42
N GLU A 1044 125.31 -19.31 18.86
CA GLU A 1044 124.35 -18.73 19.79
C GLU A 1044 123.51 -17.70 19.02
N ALA A 1045 122.20 -17.69 19.24
CA ALA A 1045 121.32 -16.65 18.71
C ALA A 1045 121.48 -15.34 19.51
N PRO A 1046 121.27 -14.16 18.91
CA PRO A 1046 121.21 -12.92 19.69
C PRO A 1046 120.06 -13.01 20.71
N LEU A 1047 120.35 -12.71 21.96
CA LEU A 1047 119.37 -12.67 23.04
C LEU A 1047 118.30 -11.62 22.71
N THR A 1048 117.03 -11.91 23.00
CA THR A 1048 116.00 -10.85 22.99
C THR A 1048 116.31 -9.83 24.09
N THR A 1049 115.79 -8.60 23.97
CA THR A 1049 116.08 -7.54 24.96
C THR A 1049 115.71 -7.95 26.38
N ASP A 1050 114.59 -8.65 26.56
CA ASP A 1050 114.17 -9.19 27.87
C ASP A 1050 115.06 -10.32 28.38
N GLN A 1051 115.63 -11.15 27.48
CA GLN A 1051 116.59 -12.20 27.83
C GLN A 1051 117.95 -11.63 28.20
N ALA A 1052 118.44 -10.63 27.46
CA ALA A 1052 119.66 -9.91 27.78
C ALA A 1052 119.53 -9.19 29.13
N PHE A 1053 118.38 -8.59 29.39
CA PHE A 1053 118.07 -7.97 30.68
C PHE A 1053 117.94 -8.98 31.82
N ALA A 1054 117.29 -10.13 31.61
CA ALA A 1054 117.26 -11.21 32.60
C ALA A 1054 118.67 -11.74 32.92
N ALA A 1055 119.51 -11.95 31.90
CA ALA A 1055 120.90 -12.36 32.08
C ALA A 1055 121.75 -11.31 32.83
N LEU A 1056 121.42 -10.03 32.68
CA LEU A 1056 122.04 -8.91 33.38
C LEU A 1056 121.57 -8.84 34.86
N LEU A 1057 120.28 -9.02 35.13
CA LEU A 1057 119.72 -9.12 36.50
C LEU A 1057 120.30 -10.32 37.29
N ALA A 1058 120.64 -11.42 36.61
CA ALA A 1058 121.26 -12.60 37.21
C ALA A 1058 122.75 -12.42 37.57
N ARG A 1059 123.40 -11.33 37.11
CA ARG A 1059 124.86 -11.19 37.15
C ARG A 1059 125.37 -10.71 38.52
N LYS A 1060 126.20 -11.55 39.17
CA LYS A 1060 126.90 -11.20 40.41
C LYS A 1060 128.18 -10.42 40.16
N GLY A 1061 128.60 -9.59 41.11
CA GLY A 1061 129.91 -8.93 41.11
C GLY A 1061 130.03 -7.77 40.14
N LEU A 1062 128.93 -7.08 39.85
CA LEU A 1062 128.95 -5.80 39.13
C LEU A 1062 129.67 -4.73 39.97
N ASP A 1063 130.43 -3.84 39.33
CA ASP A 1063 131.00 -2.65 39.97
C ASP A 1063 129.92 -1.59 40.25
N GLU A 1064 130.26 -0.55 41.00
CA GLU A 1064 129.29 0.46 41.45
C GLU A 1064 128.70 1.28 40.29
N ALA A 1065 129.47 1.53 39.22
CA ALA A 1065 128.98 2.23 38.03
C ALA A 1065 128.01 1.33 37.24
N GLN A 1066 128.30 0.04 37.14
CA GLN A 1066 127.41 -0.95 36.53
C GLN A 1066 126.13 -1.16 37.35
N ARG A 1067 126.18 -1.18 38.69
CA ARG A 1067 124.99 -1.21 39.55
C ARG A 1067 124.11 0.02 39.35
N ALA A 1068 124.72 1.22 39.38
CA ALA A 1068 124.01 2.48 39.12
C ALA A 1068 123.37 2.50 37.72
N ARG A 1069 124.06 1.98 36.70
CA ARG A 1069 123.54 1.84 35.32
C ARG A 1069 122.38 0.87 35.24
N LEU A 1070 122.42 -0.26 35.95
CA LEU A 1070 121.32 -1.24 35.99
C LEU A 1070 120.08 -0.68 36.71
N ALA A 1071 120.28 0.03 37.82
CA ALA A 1071 119.20 0.78 38.47
C ALA A 1071 118.61 1.85 37.54
N GLY A 1072 119.45 2.57 36.80
CA GLY A 1072 119.05 3.55 35.78
C GLY A 1072 118.20 2.94 34.65
N VAL A 1073 118.54 1.73 34.18
CA VAL A 1073 117.74 1.00 33.19
C VAL A 1073 116.33 0.68 33.73
N ILE A 1074 116.22 0.24 35.00
CA ILE A 1074 114.90 -0.04 35.61
C ILE A 1074 114.12 1.25 35.87
N ALA A 1075 114.79 2.33 36.28
CA ALA A 1075 114.16 3.65 36.42
C ALA A 1075 113.61 4.17 35.07
N ALA A 1076 114.32 3.93 33.97
CA ALA A 1076 113.86 4.27 32.62
C ALA A 1076 112.70 3.38 32.14
N LEU A 1077 112.70 2.07 32.46
CA LEU A 1077 111.54 1.19 32.24
C LEU A 1077 110.31 1.68 33.00
N ARG A 1078 110.48 2.11 34.25
CA ARG A 1078 109.42 2.63 35.11
C ARG A 1078 108.79 3.91 34.56
N GLN A 1079 109.60 4.79 33.94
CA GLN A 1079 109.11 6.01 33.29
C GLN A 1079 108.46 5.75 31.92
N ARG A 1080 108.61 4.55 31.36
CA ARG A 1080 107.94 4.17 30.12
C ARG A 1080 106.47 3.90 30.41
N VAL A 1081 105.58 4.57 29.67
CA VAL A 1081 104.17 4.18 29.58
C VAL A 1081 104.11 2.83 28.87
N MET A 1082 103.36 1.88 29.43
CA MET A 1082 102.98 0.66 28.72
C MET A 1082 101.96 1.03 27.65
N GLY A 1083 102.34 0.91 26.37
CA GLY A 1083 101.50 1.17 25.20
C GLY A 1083 101.29 -0.08 24.35
#